data_AF-A0A849PW40-F1
#
_entry.id   AF-A0A849PW40-F1
#
_cell.length_a   1.000
_cell.length_b   1.000
_cell.length_c   1.000
_cell.angle_alpha   90.00
_cell.angle_beta   90.00
_cell.angle_gamma   90.00
#
_symmetry.space_group_name_H-M   'P 1'
#
loop_
_entity.id
_entity.type
_entity.pdbx_description
1 polymer ?
#
loop_
_entity_poly.entity_id
_entity_poly.type
_entity_poly.pdbx_seq_one_letter_code
_entity_poly.pdbx_strand_id
1 'polypeptide(L)'
;MALAVLALASTASALDVPGDMDIAGHQTFASDILSVGGNITVYSGGWLELTNIDIIMKCSEDGEFVIRVNIGGKLTMDGGSISAYEPMYRYEVVLSGQANLEGVTVTDTWGQGQSFNASTGNPPSLVNLKGGIQIYSDDVYIGNSTLSDGLLCMVYVSGSTPKLYGNTIRDVIYDVRPYYQSTSNPSTTRWTAMAFGVLMDNGAARLDSNVFTDIGVFTTMSGVYYRGSAVNTNEYQTIAAAVGARMTRLDMESNSIIKTGVLTNSTLTFDDGGNTVNQRFYRYHVAGVYSYQGVGASMENNDITTSNVGLYVIVSGAATGGQMTFDIIIDNVLGGNAKGGALFVLNTVSRDCTINVTDSDFDDNGEGSVFGTDDCGLVITAQGGTGDLTVIIEKNNFRRNNARGASIDVQSWSGDVLLLVGRTVNFADNMGAGLHVNVNLLSGDLTFWMHNTTATGNDPGATLDEGAISLVGNSLTAGLDISVADCTISDNRGNGMGINMGGTMAVNTATNTKYTLTNSQFNLNDGYGIYIFDSYGANAQRSIYNWKNVHASNNDQAVYVHANSQLGNIDFQIDGLTAADSSPTTVAVTIQLAAATYNPKTVLRDVRITYTTGTAAAATGLSLQGGGDDKRWELELRNCLIAQPGTALDAQFCDVYAWHSNLTGVGTNSIIARDSKIHLMYCQVPDLSAQTQGTGIKIGVYFYKWFNLTKVAWQNLEPIANQTIVIKRYRAPQDIIYTARTDAIGELEHAMVPFWQKD
;
A
#
# COMPACT_ATOMS: atom_id res chain seq x y z
N MET A 1 37.28 8.67 -64.06
CA MET A 1 38.13 9.24 -63.00
C MET A 1 37.51 8.86 -61.66
N ALA A 2 38.08 7.86 -60.99
CA ALA A 2 37.68 7.46 -59.65
C ALA A 2 38.72 8.03 -58.68
N LEU A 3 38.30 8.97 -57.84
CA LEU A 3 39.13 9.59 -56.82
C LEU A 3 39.10 8.66 -55.61
N ALA A 4 40.10 7.80 -55.49
CA ALA A 4 40.34 7.00 -54.30
C ALA A 4 40.88 7.92 -53.20
N VAL A 5 40.02 8.31 -52.25
CA VAL A 5 40.45 8.90 -50.99
C VAL A 5 41.08 7.77 -50.18
N LEU A 6 42.40 7.65 -50.26
CA LEU A 6 43.19 6.89 -49.29
C LEU A 6 43.04 7.60 -47.94
N ALA A 7 42.20 7.06 -47.05
CA ALA A 7 42.28 7.36 -45.63
C ALA A 7 43.62 6.78 -45.13
N LEU A 8 44.64 7.63 -45.03
CA LEU A 8 45.82 7.33 -44.24
C LEU A 8 45.34 7.14 -42.80
N ALA A 9 45.34 5.89 -42.32
CA ALA A 9 45.20 5.60 -40.91
C ALA A 9 46.34 6.35 -40.19
N SER A 10 46.02 7.41 -39.47
CA SER A 10 46.96 8.03 -38.56
C SER A 10 47.31 6.97 -37.52
N THR A 11 48.57 6.56 -37.49
CA THR A 11 49.09 5.79 -36.36
C THR A 11 48.92 6.69 -35.14
N ALA A 12 47.95 6.40 -34.27
CA ALA A 12 47.75 7.12 -33.02
C ALA A 12 49.09 7.30 -32.32
N SER A 13 49.49 8.54 -32.07
CA SER A 13 50.76 8.81 -31.42
C SER A 13 50.53 8.63 -29.92
N ALA A 14 51.18 7.63 -29.32
CA ALA A 14 51.09 7.45 -27.88
C ALA A 14 51.93 8.54 -27.20
N LEU A 15 51.29 9.46 -26.48
CA LEU A 15 51.95 10.41 -25.60
C LEU A 15 52.13 9.77 -24.23
N ASP A 16 53.38 9.53 -23.85
CA ASP A 16 53.72 8.98 -22.53
C ASP A 16 54.21 10.10 -21.60
N VAL A 17 53.49 10.33 -20.51
CA VAL A 17 53.81 11.30 -19.47
C VAL A 17 54.26 10.52 -18.22
N PRO A 18 55.56 10.41 -17.94
CA PRO A 18 56.07 9.53 -16.88
C PRO A 18 55.79 10.01 -15.44
N GLY A 19 55.07 11.12 -15.26
CA GLY A 19 54.74 11.70 -13.97
C GLY A 19 53.47 12.55 -14.05
N ASP A 20 53.36 13.55 -13.19
CA ASP A 20 52.18 14.42 -13.14
C ASP A 20 52.02 15.27 -14.42
N MET A 21 50.76 15.47 -14.82
CA MET A 21 50.34 16.33 -15.91
C MET A 21 49.57 17.53 -15.35
N ASP A 22 50.23 18.69 -15.34
CA ASP A 22 49.70 19.94 -14.80
C ASP A 22 49.12 20.85 -15.90
N ILE A 23 47.82 21.12 -15.86
CA ILE A 23 47.10 21.94 -16.84
C ILE A 23 46.78 23.31 -16.23
N ALA A 24 47.66 24.28 -16.44
CA ALA A 24 47.50 25.66 -15.98
C ALA A 24 46.90 26.62 -17.04
N GLY A 25 46.80 26.18 -18.30
CA GLY A 25 46.23 26.93 -19.41
C GLY A 25 45.38 26.01 -20.30
N HIS A 26 45.08 26.43 -21.53
CA HIS A 26 44.34 25.59 -22.47
C HIS A 26 45.29 24.59 -23.15
N GLN A 27 44.98 23.31 -23.04
CA GLN A 27 45.66 22.22 -23.72
C GLN A 27 44.62 21.33 -24.42
N THR A 28 44.92 20.93 -25.66
CA THR A 28 44.03 20.12 -26.49
C THR A 28 44.77 18.89 -27.02
N PHE A 29 44.14 17.72 -26.94
CA PHE A 29 44.63 16.46 -27.51
C PHE A 29 43.51 15.79 -28.32
N ALA A 30 43.84 15.14 -29.44
CA ALA A 30 42.84 14.45 -30.25
C ALA A 30 43.38 13.18 -30.94
N SER A 31 42.60 12.09 -30.93
CA SER A 31 42.89 10.82 -31.62
C SER A 31 44.23 10.14 -31.27
N ASP A 32 44.65 10.30 -30.02
CA ASP A 32 45.89 9.79 -29.43
C ASP A 32 45.62 8.90 -28.21
N ILE A 33 46.66 8.19 -27.78
CA ILE A 33 46.68 7.48 -26.50
C ILE A 33 47.52 8.32 -25.53
N LEU A 34 46.95 8.69 -24.38
CA LEU A 34 47.62 9.44 -23.33
C LEU A 34 47.90 8.51 -22.15
N SER A 35 49.14 8.06 -22.00
CA SER A 35 49.54 7.25 -20.85
C SER A 35 50.19 8.13 -19.78
N VAL A 36 49.69 8.06 -18.55
CA VAL A 36 50.13 8.95 -17.46
C VAL A 36 50.60 8.13 -16.25
N GLY A 37 51.86 8.35 -15.85
CA GLY A 37 52.50 7.77 -14.66
C GLY A 37 52.40 8.64 -13.41
N GLY A 38 51.34 9.43 -13.30
CA GLY A 38 51.10 10.40 -12.22
C GLY A 38 49.68 10.96 -12.27
N ASN A 39 49.44 12.05 -11.55
CA ASN A 39 48.15 12.74 -11.49
C ASN A 39 47.92 13.58 -12.74
N ILE A 40 46.65 13.78 -13.12
CA ILE A 40 46.25 14.80 -14.09
C ILE A 40 45.54 15.91 -13.31
N THR A 41 46.12 17.11 -13.23
CA THR A 41 45.54 18.22 -12.47
C THR A 41 45.22 19.40 -13.37
N VAL A 42 43.93 19.74 -13.47
CA VAL A 42 43.46 20.98 -14.11
C VAL A 42 43.28 22.05 -13.05
N TYR A 43 44.15 23.07 -13.09
CA TYR A 43 44.11 24.18 -12.15
C TYR A 43 43.04 25.20 -12.52
N SER A 44 42.79 26.13 -11.61
CA SER A 44 41.91 27.27 -11.88
C SER A 44 42.41 28.07 -13.09
N GLY A 45 41.54 28.33 -14.07
CA GLY A 45 41.90 28.95 -15.35
C GLY A 45 42.50 27.99 -16.40
N GLY A 46 42.83 26.77 -16.00
CA GLY A 46 43.24 25.70 -16.91
C GLY A 46 42.05 25.09 -17.66
N TRP A 47 42.29 24.62 -18.88
CA TRP A 47 41.30 23.92 -19.69
C TRP A 47 41.96 22.74 -20.40
N LEU A 48 41.55 21.52 -20.06
CA LEU A 48 41.93 20.31 -20.78
C LEU A 48 40.80 19.91 -21.73
N GLU A 49 41.11 19.82 -23.02
CA GLU A 49 40.18 19.44 -24.08
C GLU A 49 40.67 18.17 -24.78
N LEU A 50 39.85 17.13 -24.78
CA LEU A 50 40.18 15.80 -25.27
C LEU A 50 39.11 15.36 -26.28
N THR A 51 39.54 14.91 -27.45
CA THR A 51 38.62 14.40 -28.48
C THR A 51 39.06 13.02 -28.95
N ASN A 52 38.27 11.99 -28.65
CA ASN A 52 38.56 10.60 -28.98
C ASN A 52 39.96 10.17 -28.48
N ILE A 53 40.21 10.39 -27.18
CA ILE A 53 41.48 10.08 -26.51
C ILE A 53 41.29 8.88 -25.58
N ASP A 54 42.26 7.97 -25.59
CA ASP A 54 42.35 6.91 -24.57
C ASP A 54 43.37 7.32 -23.50
N ILE A 55 42.89 7.62 -22.29
CA ILE A 55 43.73 7.88 -21.11
C ILE A 55 43.99 6.55 -20.39
N ILE A 56 45.27 6.23 -20.19
CA ILE A 56 45.72 5.04 -19.45
C ILE A 56 46.51 5.50 -18.22
N MET A 57 45.91 5.31 -17.04
CA MET A 57 46.52 5.63 -15.74
C MET A 57 47.40 4.47 -15.28
N LYS A 58 48.71 4.69 -15.13
CA LYS A 58 49.72 3.64 -14.78
C LYS A 58 49.82 3.37 -13.28
N CYS A 59 48.70 3.18 -12.59
CA CYS A 59 48.66 2.90 -11.15
C CYS A 59 49.32 1.54 -10.81
N SER A 60 49.95 1.49 -9.64
CA SER A 60 50.57 0.32 -9.02
C SER A 60 49.95 -0.07 -7.68
N GLU A 61 49.10 0.81 -7.13
CA GLU A 61 48.20 0.54 -6.01
C GLU A 61 46.85 1.26 -6.20
N ASP A 62 45.81 0.77 -5.52
CA ASP A 62 44.47 1.37 -5.54
C ASP A 62 44.51 2.80 -4.95
N GLY A 63 43.99 3.77 -5.71
CA GLY A 63 43.92 5.18 -5.30
C GLY A 63 45.22 5.96 -5.45
N GLU A 64 46.25 5.41 -6.10
CA GLU A 64 47.57 6.05 -6.24
C GLU A 64 47.50 7.38 -7.01
N PHE A 65 46.75 7.40 -8.13
CA PHE A 65 46.68 8.56 -9.03
C PHE A 65 45.25 9.08 -9.18
N VAL A 66 45.17 10.39 -9.43
CA VAL A 66 43.91 11.14 -9.49
C VAL A 66 43.85 12.00 -10.75
N ILE A 67 42.70 11.98 -11.43
CA ILE A 67 42.31 13.02 -12.39
C ILE A 67 41.51 14.07 -11.63
N ARG A 68 42.09 15.25 -11.42
CA ARG A 68 41.51 16.32 -10.60
C ARG A 68 41.22 17.57 -11.43
N VAL A 69 39.97 17.99 -11.46
CA VAL A 69 39.55 19.28 -11.99
C VAL A 69 39.22 20.20 -10.81
N ASN A 70 40.11 21.14 -10.53
CA ASN A 70 39.93 22.08 -9.41
C ASN A 70 38.85 23.13 -9.72
N ILE A 71 38.37 23.83 -8.69
CA ILE A 71 37.44 24.95 -8.83
C ILE A 71 38.00 26.00 -9.82
N GLY A 72 37.20 26.34 -10.83
CA GLY A 72 37.57 27.25 -11.91
C GLY A 72 38.44 26.62 -13.03
N GLY A 73 38.78 25.34 -12.94
CA GLY A 73 39.33 24.56 -14.05
C GLY A 73 38.22 23.95 -14.91
N LYS A 74 38.57 23.56 -16.14
CA LYS A 74 37.64 22.98 -17.11
C LYS A 74 38.20 21.71 -17.75
N LEU A 75 37.39 20.64 -17.77
CA LEU A 75 37.65 19.42 -18.54
C LEU A 75 36.55 19.25 -19.61
N THR A 76 36.95 18.91 -20.82
CA THR A 76 36.02 18.50 -21.88
C THR A 76 36.58 17.27 -22.55
N MET A 77 35.79 16.20 -22.59
CA MET A 77 36.12 14.95 -23.26
C MET A 77 34.94 14.49 -24.10
N ASP A 78 35.18 14.35 -25.40
CA ASP A 78 34.20 13.89 -26.39
C ASP A 78 34.71 12.59 -27.03
N GLY A 79 34.11 11.47 -26.65
CA GLY A 79 34.57 10.12 -27.00
C GLY A 79 35.85 9.67 -26.28
N GLY A 80 36.30 8.46 -26.61
CA GLY A 80 37.50 7.85 -26.05
C GLY A 80 37.26 7.11 -24.73
N SER A 81 38.34 6.84 -24.00
CA SER A 81 38.28 6.07 -22.75
C SER A 81 39.22 6.57 -21.65
N ILE A 82 38.90 6.24 -20.40
CA ILE A 82 39.76 6.40 -19.23
C ILE A 82 39.79 5.05 -18.51
N SER A 83 40.99 4.46 -18.38
CA SER A 83 41.17 3.17 -17.73
C SER A 83 42.45 3.11 -16.90
N ALA A 84 42.51 2.16 -15.98
CA ALA A 84 43.77 1.77 -15.36
C ALA A 84 44.62 0.97 -16.36
N TYR A 85 45.94 1.02 -16.23
CA TYR A 85 46.85 0.15 -16.97
C TYR A 85 46.70 -1.31 -16.50
N GLU A 86 46.59 -1.50 -15.18
CA GLU A 86 46.29 -2.78 -14.55
C GLU A 86 44.95 -2.65 -13.81
N PRO A 87 43.87 -3.35 -14.24
CA PRO A 87 42.52 -3.21 -13.66
C PRO A 87 42.41 -3.48 -12.15
N MET A 88 43.41 -4.14 -11.57
CA MET A 88 43.47 -4.38 -10.13
C MET A 88 43.96 -3.17 -9.31
N TYR A 89 44.55 -2.16 -9.96
CA TYR A 89 45.06 -0.93 -9.35
C TYR A 89 44.31 0.28 -9.92
N ARG A 90 43.28 0.70 -9.19
CA ARG A 90 42.28 1.66 -9.66
C ARG A 90 42.70 3.11 -9.39
N TYR A 91 42.18 4.05 -10.17
CA TYR A 91 42.46 5.49 -10.05
C TYR A 91 41.24 6.28 -9.58
N GLU A 92 41.43 7.52 -9.12
CA GLU A 92 40.33 8.42 -8.74
C GLU A 92 40.02 9.46 -9.82
N VAL A 93 38.77 9.90 -9.88
CA VAL A 93 38.35 11.10 -10.63
C VAL A 93 37.64 12.07 -9.69
N VAL A 94 38.12 13.31 -9.62
CA VAL A 94 37.60 14.36 -8.73
C VAL A 94 37.27 15.62 -9.52
N LEU A 95 35.98 15.94 -9.61
CA LEU A 95 35.43 17.04 -10.42
C LEU A 95 34.86 18.13 -9.50
N SER A 96 35.70 19.10 -9.14
CA SER A 96 35.31 20.30 -8.38
C SER A 96 35.15 21.55 -9.27
N GLY A 97 35.57 21.49 -10.54
CA GLY A 97 35.37 22.53 -11.55
C GLY A 97 34.33 22.14 -12.60
N GLN A 98 34.44 22.72 -13.80
CA GLN A 98 33.56 22.37 -14.92
C GLN A 98 34.05 21.09 -15.59
N ALA A 99 33.14 20.16 -15.88
CA ALA A 99 33.45 18.96 -16.65
C ALA A 99 32.34 18.59 -17.63
N ASN A 100 32.71 18.25 -18.86
CA ASN A 100 31.81 17.72 -19.88
C ASN A 100 32.40 16.40 -20.39
N LEU A 101 31.78 15.27 -20.06
CA LEU A 101 32.17 13.94 -20.51
C LEU A 101 31.03 13.38 -21.38
N GLU A 102 31.20 13.42 -22.71
CA GLU A 102 30.18 12.96 -23.67
C GLU A 102 30.72 11.77 -24.45
N GLY A 103 29.96 10.67 -24.52
CA GLY A 103 30.36 9.49 -25.28
C GLY A 103 31.62 8.77 -24.76
N VAL A 104 31.98 8.96 -23.49
CA VAL A 104 33.24 8.46 -22.91
C VAL A 104 33.04 7.08 -22.29
N THR A 105 34.07 6.23 -22.33
CA THR A 105 34.13 5.02 -21.50
C THR A 105 35.02 5.25 -20.29
N VAL A 106 34.50 5.11 -19.07
CA VAL A 106 35.28 5.22 -17.83
C VAL A 106 35.21 3.90 -17.08
N THR A 107 36.36 3.29 -16.80
CA THR A 107 36.46 1.99 -16.12
C THR A 107 37.55 1.99 -15.04
N ASP A 108 37.51 1.02 -14.13
CA ASP A 108 38.53 0.76 -13.11
C ASP A 108 38.76 1.92 -12.13
N THR A 109 37.67 2.58 -11.72
CA THR A 109 37.74 3.70 -10.77
C THR A 109 37.70 3.24 -9.32
N TRP A 110 38.48 3.88 -8.47
CA TRP A 110 38.63 3.56 -7.05
C TRP A 110 37.55 4.22 -6.19
N GLY A 111 37.21 3.57 -5.07
CA GLY A 111 36.31 4.11 -4.07
C GLY A 111 36.79 3.87 -2.65
N GLN A 112 36.57 4.87 -1.80
CA GLN A 112 36.88 4.89 -0.39
C GLN A 112 35.60 5.00 0.45
N GLY A 113 35.27 3.94 1.19
CA GLY A 113 34.25 3.94 2.24
C GLY A 113 34.84 3.95 3.65
N GLN A 114 33.99 3.78 4.66
CA GLN A 114 34.36 3.33 6.00
C GLN A 114 33.62 2.02 6.32
N SER A 115 34.13 1.20 7.24
CA SER A 115 33.41 0.00 7.71
C SER A 115 32.10 0.41 8.38
N PHE A 116 30.98 -0.24 8.04
CA PHE A 116 29.66 0.09 8.58
C PHE A 116 29.15 -0.94 9.60
N ASN A 117 28.42 -0.46 10.62
CA ASN A 117 27.76 -1.27 11.64
C ASN A 117 26.30 -1.60 11.31
N ALA A 118 26.08 -2.75 10.69
CA ALA A 118 24.74 -3.25 10.36
C ALA A 118 24.07 -4.08 11.50
N SER A 119 24.71 -4.29 12.66
CA SER A 119 24.13 -5.16 13.71
C SER A 119 22.96 -4.56 14.47
N THR A 120 22.74 -3.25 14.38
CA THR A 120 21.68 -2.57 15.15
C THR A 120 20.32 -2.58 14.46
N GLY A 121 20.20 -3.20 13.29
CA GLY A 121 18.99 -3.09 12.47
C GLY A 121 18.80 -1.70 11.86
N ASN A 122 19.70 -0.75 12.16
CA ASN A 122 19.65 0.58 11.58
C ASN A 122 20.15 0.55 10.13
N PRO A 123 19.53 1.33 9.24
CA PRO A 123 19.99 1.47 7.87
C PRO A 123 21.45 1.98 7.82
N PRO A 124 22.19 1.63 6.74
CA PRO A 124 23.55 2.08 6.55
C PRO A 124 23.65 3.60 6.53
N SER A 125 24.52 4.14 7.39
CA SER A 125 24.97 5.52 7.28
C SER A 125 25.80 5.61 6.01
N LEU A 126 25.27 6.27 4.98
CA LEU A 126 26.01 6.57 3.75
C LEU A 126 27.05 7.68 3.96
N VAL A 127 27.27 8.12 5.21
CA VAL A 127 28.28 9.11 5.59
C VAL A 127 29.67 8.56 5.32
N ASN A 128 30.53 9.39 4.70
CA ASN A 128 31.93 9.07 4.37
C ASN A 128 32.11 7.96 3.32
N LEU A 129 31.08 7.65 2.53
CA LEU A 129 31.24 6.85 1.31
C LEU A 129 31.59 7.79 0.16
N LYS A 130 32.70 7.55 -0.52
CA LYS A 130 33.11 8.28 -1.72
C LYS A 130 33.68 7.28 -2.70
N GLY A 131 33.48 7.46 -3.99
CA GLY A 131 34.13 6.58 -4.96
C GLY A 131 33.70 6.80 -6.38
N GLY A 132 34.48 6.22 -7.27
CA GLY A 132 34.33 6.37 -8.70
C GLY A 132 34.64 7.79 -9.14
N ILE A 133 33.74 8.35 -9.94
CA ILE A 133 33.75 9.76 -10.34
C ILE A 133 33.13 10.59 -9.22
N GLN A 134 33.94 11.37 -8.51
CA GLN A 134 33.51 12.22 -7.41
C GLN A 134 33.19 13.63 -7.92
N ILE A 135 31.92 14.04 -7.82
CA ILE A 135 31.40 15.30 -8.34
C ILE A 135 31.04 16.23 -7.17
N TYR A 136 31.62 17.44 -7.20
CA TYR A 136 31.45 18.49 -6.20
C TYR A 136 31.01 19.83 -6.83
N SER A 137 30.58 19.82 -8.09
CA SER A 137 30.26 21.01 -8.89
C SER A 137 28.96 20.80 -9.65
N ASP A 138 28.13 21.86 -9.71
CA ASP A 138 26.89 21.87 -10.51
C ASP A 138 27.19 21.87 -12.01
N ASP A 139 28.36 22.39 -12.41
CA ASP A 139 28.80 22.53 -13.81
C ASP A 139 29.43 21.23 -14.35
N VAL A 140 28.85 20.08 -14.00
CA VAL A 140 29.29 18.77 -14.48
C VAL A 140 28.17 18.09 -15.25
N TYR A 141 28.51 17.64 -16.46
CA TYR A 141 27.64 16.85 -17.30
C TYR A 141 28.38 15.58 -17.75
N ILE A 142 27.71 14.43 -17.59
CA ILE A 142 28.16 13.14 -18.10
C ILE A 142 27.02 12.56 -18.95
N GLY A 143 27.28 12.43 -20.24
CA GLY A 143 26.27 12.11 -21.24
C GLY A 143 26.67 10.96 -22.13
N ASN A 144 25.71 10.10 -22.48
CA ASN A 144 25.85 9.04 -23.48
C ASN A 144 27.11 8.18 -23.30
N SER A 145 27.54 8.00 -22.05
CA SER A 145 28.82 7.40 -21.67
C SER A 145 28.62 6.00 -21.09
N THR A 146 29.68 5.19 -21.08
CA THR A 146 29.70 3.88 -20.39
C THR A 146 30.60 3.97 -19.17
N LEU A 147 30.05 3.73 -17.98
CA LEU A 147 30.75 3.78 -16.71
C LEU A 147 30.74 2.38 -16.10
N SER A 148 31.90 1.74 -15.90
CA SER A 148 31.95 0.37 -15.39
C SER A 148 33.07 0.08 -14.40
N ASP A 149 32.96 -1.07 -13.72
CA ASP A 149 34.03 -1.66 -12.90
C ASP A 149 34.51 -0.76 -11.74
N GLY A 150 33.68 0.20 -11.32
CA GLY A 150 33.94 1.07 -10.18
C GLY A 150 33.87 0.29 -8.87
N LEU A 151 34.89 0.45 -8.02
CA LEU A 151 34.89 -0.11 -6.66
C LEU A 151 34.03 0.76 -5.73
N LEU A 152 33.15 0.14 -4.95
CA LEU A 152 32.20 0.78 -4.02
C LEU A 152 31.11 1.63 -4.70
N CYS A 153 31.48 2.55 -5.58
CA CYS A 153 30.56 3.48 -6.21
C CYS A 153 31.09 3.87 -7.60
N MET A 154 30.23 3.99 -8.61
CA MET A 154 30.67 4.46 -9.94
C MET A 154 30.65 5.99 -10.04
N VAL A 155 29.61 6.64 -9.52
CA VAL A 155 29.51 8.11 -9.48
C VAL A 155 29.07 8.57 -8.10
N TYR A 156 29.91 9.34 -7.43
CA TYR A 156 29.60 9.97 -6.15
C TYR A 156 29.30 11.45 -6.37
N VAL A 157 28.19 11.95 -5.86
CA VAL A 157 27.78 13.35 -5.97
C VAL A 157 27.63 13.93 -4.59
N SER A 158 28.30 15.04 -4.30
CA SER A 158 28.18 15.71 -3.01
C SER A 158 27.94 17.20 -3.15
N GLY A 159 26.92 17.72 -2.46
CA GLY A 159 26.66 19.15 -2.36
C GLY A 159 26.38 19.87 -3.70
N SER A 160 26.07 19.11 -4.76
CA SER A 160 25.95 19.62 -6.14
C SER A 160 24.81 18.95 -6.90
N THR A 161 24.49 19.49 -8.08
CA THR A 161 23.34 19.13 -8.92
C THR A 161 23.73 18.84 -10.38
N PRO A 162 24.70 17.94 -10.62
CA PRO A 162 25.15 17.62 -11.97
C PRO A 162 24.07 16.91 -12.79
N LYS A 163 24.25 16.87 -14.11
CA LYS A 163 23.36 16.13 -15.02
C LYS A 163 24.03 14.85 -15.52
N LEU A 164 23.39 13.70 -15.28
CA LEU A 164 23.78 12.40 -15.85
C LEU A 164 22.69 11.94 -16.83
N TYR A 165 23.04 11.87 -18.11
CA TYR A 165 22.08 11.61 -19.19
C TYR A 165 22.49 10.47 -20.10
N GLY A 166 21.59 9.53 -20.40
CA GLY A 166 21.84 8.54 -21.46
C GLY A 166 23.00 7.56 -21.18
N ASN A 167 23.46 7.44 -19.94
CA ASN A 167 24.64 6.63 -19.62
C ASN A 167 24.30 5.17 -19.41
N THR A 168 25.25 4.27 -19.67
CA THR A 168 25.22 2.88 -19.20
C THR A 168 26.16 2.73 -18.01
N ILE A 169 25.62 2.45 -16.83
CA ILE A 169 26.36 2.27 -15.57
C ILE A 169 26.28 0.80 -15.19
N ARG A 170 27.43 0.10 -15.15
CA ARG A 170 27.43 -1.35 -14.97
C ARG A 170 28.59 -1.92 -14.17
N ASP A 171 28.43 -3.17 -13.74
CA ASP A 171 29.49 -3.97 -13.14
C ASP A 171 30.17 -3.30 -11.93
N VAL A 172 29.39 -2.57 -11.12
CA VAL A 172 29.93 -1.90 -9.93
C VAL A 172 30.31 -2.95 -8.90
N ILE A 173 31.55 -2.90 -8.44
CA ILE A 173 32.15 -3.93 -7.60
C ILE A 173 31.88 -3.63 -6.13
N TYR A 174 31.49 -4.66 -5.39
CA TYR A 174 31.38 -4.57 -3.94
C TYR A 174 32.71 -4.25 -3.26
N ASP A 175 32.73 -3.19 -2.46
CA ASP A 175 33.78 -2.98 -1.46
C ASP A 175 33.42 -3.72 -0.17
N VAL A 176 34.30 -4.62 0.26
CA VAL A 176 34.07 -5.58 1.33
C VAL A 176 34.91 -5.22 2.54
N ARG A 177 34.27 -4.99 3.68
CA ARG A 177 34.95 -4.53 4.89
C ARG A 177 34.60 -5.37 6.11
N PRO A 178 35.59 -5.64 6.99
CA PRO A 178 35.32 -6.31 8.24
C PRO A 178 34.49 -5.38 9.12
N TYR A 179 33.43 -5.92 9.70
CA TYR A 179 32.58 -5.15 10.59
C TYR A 179 32.64 -5.71 12.03
N TYR A 180 32.42 -7.00 12.23
CA TYR A 180 32.35 -7.59 13.56
C TYR A 180 32.83 -9.04 13.59
N GLN A 181 33.71 -9.35 14.54
CA GLN A 181 34.05 -10.73 14.88
C GLN A 181 33.22 -11.16 16.08
N SER A 182 32.55 -12.31 15.96
CA SER A 182 31.80 -12.87 17.08
C SER A 182 32.76 -13.25 18.21
N THR A 183 32.57 -12.65 19.39
CA THR A 183 33.35 -13.00 20.59
C THR A 183 32.97 -14.39 21.13
N SER A 184 31.77 -14.90 20.82
CA SER A 184 31.28 -16.20 21.26
C SER A 184 31.60 -17.34 20.29
N ASN A 185 31.87 -17.03 19.02
CA ASN A 185 32.36 -17.99 18.04
C ASN A 185 33.42 -17.35 17.11
N PRO A 186 34.72 -17.45 17.43
CA PRO A 186 35.78 -16.81 16.65
C PRO A 186 35.91 -17.38 15.23
N SER A 187 35.25 -18.50 14.92
CA SER A 187 35.19 -19.05 13.57
C SER A 187 34.15 -18.37 12.67
N THR A 188 33.34 -17.43 13.19
CA THR A 188 32.35 -16.66 12.39
C THR A 188 32.70 -15.18 12.36
N THR A 189 33.01 -14.67 11.16
CA THR A 189 33.26 -13.23 10.94
C THR A 189 32.15 -12.63 10.10
N ARG A 190 31.65 -11.45 10.49
CA ARG A 190 30.64 -10.72 9.76
C ARG A 190 31.26 -9.56 8.99
N TRP A 191 30.87 -9.45 7.73
CA TRP A 191 31.37 -8.52 6.74
C TRP A 191 30.23 -7.66 6.22
N THR A 192 30.54 -6.43 5.85
CA THR A 192 29.61 -5.57 5.10
C THR A 192 30.18 -5.37 3.71
N ALA A 193 29.35 -5.52 2.68
CA ALA A 193 29.72 -5.32 1.28
C ALA A 193 28.81 -4.25 0.66
N MET A 194 29.39 -3.21 0.04
CA MET A 194 28.63 -2.07 -0.50
C MET A 194 28.94 -1.79 -1.96
N ALA A 195 27.93 -1.47 -2.76
CA ALA A 195 28.08 -1.10 -4.17
C ALA A 195 26.97 -0.12 -4.62
N PHE A 196 27.33 0.97 -5.29
CA PHE A 196 26.39 1.98 -5.78
C PHE A 196 26.66 2.37 -7.25
N GLY A 197 25.62 2.40 -8.08
CA GLY A 197 25.75 3.00 -9.41
C GLY A 197 26.04 4.50 -9.28
N VAL A 198 25.05 5.24 -8.77
CA VAL A 198 25.17 6.64 -8.38
C VAL A 198 24.88 6.76 -6.89
N LEU A 199 25.76 7.42 -6.14
CA LEU A 199 25.55 7.77 -4.74
C LEU A 199 25.53 9.28 -4.57
N MET A 200 24.38 9.81 -4.19
CA MET A 200 24.16 11.22 -3.91
C MET A 200 24.16 11.47 -2.40
N ASP A 201 25.07 12.30 -1.94
CA ASP A 201 25.21 12.69 -0.55
C ASP A 201 25.08 14.20 -0.37
N ASN A 202 23.89 14.65 0.05
CA ASN A 202 23.53 16.06 0.12
C ASN A 202 23.68 16.79 -1.24
N GLY A 203 23.64 16.04 -2.36
CA GLY A 203 23.63 16.56 -3.73
C GLY A 203 22.44 15.99 -4.49
N ALA A 204 21.90 16.70 -5.48
CA ALA A 204 20.68 16.31 -6.21
C ALA A 204 20.98 16.23 -7.71
N ALA A 205 21.69 15.18 -8.13
CA ALA A 205 21.94 14.94 -9.54
C ALA A 205 20.64 14.64 -10.27
N ARG A 206 20.48 15.21 -11.48
CA ARG A 206 19.40 14.82 -12.39
C ARG A 206 19.83 13.59 -13.15
N LEU A 207 19.09 12.49 -13.00
CA LEU A 207 19.33 11.22 -13.67
C LEU A 207 18.26 11.01 -14.73
N ASP A 208 18.64 11.08 -16.00
CA ASP A 208 17.70 10.98 -17.12
C ASP A 208 18.18 9.97 -18.16
N SER A 209 17.32 9.02 -18.52
CA SER A 209 17.56 8.06 -19.60
C SER A 209 18.81 7.18 -19.41
N ASN A 210 19.22 6.93 -18.16
CA ASN A 210 20.36 6.07 -17.87
C ASN A 210 19.94 4.59 -17.74
N VAL A 211 20.86 3.68 -18.05
CA VAL A 211 20.73 2.24 -17.85
C VAL A 211 21.68 1.81 -16.75
N PHE A 212 21.17 1.19 -15.70
CA PHE A 212 21.94 0.59 -14.62
C PHE A 212 21.82 -0.93 -14.73
N THR A 213 22.94 -1.64 -14.84
CA THR A 213 22.93 -3.12 -14.87
C THR A 213 24.02 -3.72 -14.02
N ASP A 214 23.74 -4.83 -13.35
CA ASP A 214 24.74 -5.60 -12.60
C ASP A 214 25.47 -4.74 -11.55
N ILE A 215 24.70 -4.08 -10.69
CA ILE A 215 25.24 -3.24 -9.61
C ILE A 215 25.50 -4.12 -8.39
N GLY A 216 26.72 -4.16 -7.89
CA GLY A 216 27.12 -5.05 -6.80
C GLY A 216 27.51 -6.42 -7.33
N VAL A 217 28.65 -6.47 -8.03
CA VAL A 217 29.29 -7.70 -8.50
C VAL A 217 30.47 -8.04 -7.58
N PHE A 218 30.70 -9.34 -7.37
CA PHE A 218 31.92 -9.84 -6.74
C PHE A 218 32.91 -10.30 -7.82
N THR A 219 34.08 -9.67 -7.89
CA THR A 219 35.07 -9.99 -8.92
C THR A 219 36.00 -11.14 -8.53
N THR A 220 36.45 -11.20 -7.27
CA THR A 220 37.09 -12.38 -6.64
C THR A 220 37.30 -12.08 -5.15
N MET A 221 36.82 -12.93 -4.24
CA MET A 221 37.04 -12.74 -2.80
C MET A 221 38.25 -13.54 -2.31
N SER A 222 39.29 -12.86 -1.86
CA SER A 222 40.26 -13.47 -0.93
C SER A 222 39.58 -13.58 0.43
N GLY A 223 39.22 -14.81 0.83
CA GLY A 223 38.60 -15.06 2.13
C GLY A 223 39.51 -14.59 3.27
N VAL A 224 38.92 -13.99 4.30
CA VAL A 224 39.66 -13.77 5.55
C VAL A 224 39.65 -15.04 6.36
N TYR A 225 40.84 -15.51 6.67
CA TYR A 225 41.11 -16.75 7.40
C TYR A 225 41.63 -16.45 8.81
N TYR A 226 41.17 -17.25 9.77
CA TYR A 226 41.72 -17.24 11.13
C TYR A 226 42.62 -18.46 11.36
N ARG A 227 43.90 -18.20 11.70
CA ARG A 227 44.86 -19.26 12.08
C ARG A 227 44.38 -20.00 13.32
N GLY A 228 43.89 -21.24 13.13
CA GLY A 228 43.56 -22.17 14.21
C GLY A 228 42.17 -22.83 14.13
N SER A 229 41.32 -22.46 13.18
CA SER A 229 40.03 -23.14 12.94
C SER A 229 40.04 -23.90 11.62
N ALA A 230 39.66 -25.19 11.65
CA ALA A 230 39.52 -26.02 10.46
C ALA A 230 38.34 -25.60 9.55
N VAL A 231 37.37 -24.86 10.11
CA VAL A 231 36.23 -24.30 9.39
C VAL A 231 36.08 -22.83 9.78
N ASN A 232 36.00 -21.93 8.80
CA ASN A 232 35.69 -20.52 9.00
C ASN A 232 34.41 -20.18 8.24
N THR A 233 33.49 -19.47 8.89
CA THR A 233 32.28 -18.95 8.25
C THR A 233 32.35 -17.44 8.15
N ASN A 234 32.27 -16.91 6.93
CA ASN A 234 32.21 -15.49 6.66
C ASN A 234 30.78 -15.15 6.24
N GLU A 235 30.12 -14.29 7.01
CA GLU A 235 28.75 -13.84 6.73
C GLU A 235 28.80 -12.42 6.16
N TYR A 236 28.41 -12.26 4.91
CA TYR A 236 28.41 -10.97 4.21
C TYR A 236 27.00 -10.39 4.21
N GLN A 237 26.84 -9.20 4.78
CA GLN A 237 25.64 -8.38 4.63
C GLN A 237 25.85 -7.44 3.46
N THR A 238 25.12 -7.67 2.37
CA THR A 238 25.27 -6.88 1.14
C THR A 238 24.28 -5.72 1.09
N ILE A 239 24.77 -4.57 0.66
CA ILE A 239 24.03 -3.34 0.40
C ILE A 239 24.36 -2.91 -1.02
N ALA A 240 23.37 -2.89 -1.91
CA ALA A 240 23.59 -2.41 -3.27
C ALA A 240 22.41 -1.59 -3.74
N ALA A 241 22.68 -0.49 -4.44
CA ALA A 241 21.65 0.29 -5.11
C ALA A 241 22.16 0.85 -6.43
N ALA A 242 21.34 0.80 -7.49
CA ALA A 242 21.66 1.52 -8.71
C ALA A 242 21.74 3.02 -8.43
N VAL A 243 20.80 3.54 -7.62
CA VAL A 243 20.84 4.91 -7.14
C VAL A 243 20.65 4.95 -5.64
N GLY A 244 21.63 5.51 -4.92
CA GLY A 244 21.56 5.84 -3.50
C GLY A 244 21.44 7.34 -3.31
N ALA A 245 20.52 7.81 -2.48
CA ALA A 245 20.35 9.22 -2.13
C ALA A 245 20.32 9.38 -0.61
N ARG A 246 21.12 10.32 -0.08
CA ARG A 246 21.12 10.71 1.34
C ARG A 246 20.87 12.20 1.49
N MET A 247 19.90 12.57 2.34
CA MET A 247 19.63 13.97 2.72
C MET A 247 19.45 14.89 1.52
N THR A 248 18.84 14.39 0.45
CA THR A 248 18.79 15.10 -0.82
C THR A 248 17.58 14.71 -1.65
N ARG A 249 17.15 15.60 -2.54
CA ARG A 249 16.11 15.31 -3.52
C ARG A 249 16.64 14.30 -4.54
N LEU A 250 15.87 13.24 -4.75
CA LEU A 250 16.05 12.31 -5.87
C LEU A 250 15.27 12.83 -7.08
N ASP A 251 15.90 12.94 -8.23
CA ASP A 251 15.27 13.40 -9.48
C ASP A 251 15.64 12.43 -10.61
N MET A 252 14.72 11.54 -10.95
CA MET A 252 14.93 10.44 -11.89
C MET A 252 13.84 10.37 -12.95
N GLU A 253 14.23 10.40 -14.21
CA GLU A 253 13.30 10.31 -15.36
C GLU A 253 13.78 9.26 -16.36
N SER A 254 12.89 8.36 -16.79
CA SER A 254 13.14 7.43 -17.91
C SER A 254 14.37 6.52 -17.76
N ASN A 255 14.78 6.18 -16.52
CA ASN A 255 15.93 5.30 -16.31
C ASN A 255 15.50 3.83 -16.30
N SER A 256 16.41 2.95 -16.74
CA SER A 256 16.26 1.50 -16.63
C SER A 256 17.22 0.95 -15.58
N ILE A 257 16.72 0.24 -14.59
CA ILE A 257 17.49 -0.44 -13.55
C ILE A 257 17.24 -1.93 -13.65
N ILE A 258 18.31 -2.67 -13.94
CA ILE A 258 18.29 -4.10 -14.18
C ILE A 258 19.29 -4.75 -13.22
N LYS A 259 18.87 -5.76 -12.46
CA LYS A 259 19.78 -6.60 -11.64
C LYS A 259 20.71 -5.82 -10.70
N THR A 260 20.17 -5.29 -9.60
CA THR A 260 21.00 -4.84 -8.48
C THR A 260 21.23 -5.98 -7.48
N GLY A 261 22.38 -5.96 -6.81
CA GLY A 261 22.84 -6.94 -5.82
C GLY A 261 23.03 -8.35 -6.40
N VAL A 262 23.73 -8.44 -7.54
CA VAL A 262 23.97 -9.69 -8.24
C VAL A 262 24.80 -10.66 -7.39
N LEU A 263 24.09 -11.60 -6.77
CA LEU A 263 24.68 -12.73 -6.07
C LEU A 263 24.47 -13.99 -6.91
N THR A 264 25.55 -14.54 -7.43
CA THR A 264 25.52 -15.82 -8.18
C THR A 264 25.21 -17.01 -7.28
N ASN A 265 25.58 -16.97 -5.99
CA ASN A 265 25.29 -18.00 -5.01
C ASN A 265 25.03 -17.39 -3.62
N SER A 266 24.06 -17.93 -2.86
CA SER A 266 23.82 -17.56 -1.46
C SER A 266 24.88 -18.14 -0.50
N THR A 267 25.60 -19.17 -0.93
CA THR A 267 26.74 -19.75 -0.19
C THR A 267 27.84 -20.18 -1.16
N LEU A 268 29.09 -19.83 -0.84
CA LEU A 268 30.29 -20.31 -1.53
C LEU A 268 31.18 -21.04 -0.52
N THR A 269 31.62 -22.26 -0.84
CA THR A 269 32.57 -23.01 -0.01
C THR A 269 33.82 -23.31 -0.80
N PHE A 270 34.98 -22.99 -0.25
CA PHE A 270 36.27 -23.35 -0.84
C PHE A 270 37.29 -23.76 0.23
N ASP A 271 38.32 -24.48 -0.20
CA ASP A 271 39.47 -24.84 0.63
C ASP A 271 40.60 -23.82 0.41
N ASP A 272 41.07 -23.23 1.51
CA ASP A 272 42.22 -22.33 1.53
C ASP A 272 43.30 -22.89 2.46
N GLY A 273 44.24 -23.63 1.88
CA GLY A 273 45.37 -24.20 2.60
C GLY A 273 45.00 -25.26 3.66
N GLY A 274 43.94 -26.04 3.44
CA GLY A 274 43.46 -27.09 4.34
C GLY A 274 42.40 -26.61 5.34
N ASN A 275 41.91 -25.37 5.21
CA ASN A 275 40.80 -24.83 6.01
C ASN A 275 39.59 -24.64 5.11
N THR A 276 38.44 -25.17 5.53
CA THR A 276 37.18 -24.94 4.82
C THR A 276 36.66 -23.53 5.13
N VAL A 277 36.54 -22.69 4.10
CA VAL A 277 35.94 -21.36 4.22
C VAL A 277 34.54 -21.41 3.63
N ASN A 278 33.53 -21.16 4.47
CA ASN A 278 32.14 -21.00 4.08
C ASN A 278 31.81 -19.51 4.02
N GLN A 279 31.49 -18.99 2.85
CA GLN A 279 30.97 -17.64 2.68
C GLN A 279 29.46 -17.72 2.52
N ARG A 280 28.71 -17.00 3.37
CA ARG A 280 27.26 -16.86 3.27
C ARG A 280 26.93 -15.42 2.93
N PHE A 281 26.11 -15.23 1.91
CA PHE A 281 25.72 -13.91 1.44
C PHE A 281 24.26 -13.65 1.81
N TYR A 282 24.06 -12.62 2.62
CA TYR A 282 22.74 -12.16 3.03
C TYR A 282 22.45 -10.84 2.32
N ARG A 283 21.43 -10.83 1.45
CA ARG A 283 20.90 -9.61 0.84
C ARG A 283 20.19 -8.82 1.93
N TYR A 284 20.83 -7.78 2.45
CA TYR A 284 20.27 -7.02 3.58
C TYR A 284 19.52 -5.77 3.08
N HIS A 285 20.19 -4.95 2.25
CA HIS A 285 19.58 -3.77 1.61
C HIS A 285 20.01 -3.68 0.14
N VAL A 286 19.57 -4.66 -0.65
CA VAL A 286 19.67 -4.56 -2.10
C VAL A 286 18.40 -3.88 -2.59
N ALA A 287 18.56 -2.73 -3.25
CA ALA A 287 17.48 -1.94 -3.82
C ALA A 287 17.79 -1.56 -5.26
N GLY A 288 16.79 -1.18 -6.06
CA GLY A 288 17.05 -0.43 -7.29
C GLY A 288 17.42 0.99 -6.94
N VAL A 289 16.51 1.61 -6.19
CA VAL A 289 16.68 2.95 -5.65
C VAL A 289 16.60 2.89 -4.13
N TYR A 290 17.59 3.49 -3.46
CA TYR A 290 17.65 3.64 -2.02
C TYR A 290 17.67 5.13 -1.67
N SER A 291 16.65 5.61 -0.96
CA SER A 291 16.55 7.01 -0.55
C SER A 291 16.44 7.12 0.97
N TYR A 292 17.41 7.79 1.58
CA TYR A 292 17.44 8.08 3.02
C TYR A 292 17.27 9.59 3.25
N GLN A 293 16.17 9.97 3.89
CA GLN A 293 15.77 11.37 4.11
C GLN A 293 15.67 12.18 2.80
N GLY A 294 15.28 11.53 1.70
CA GLY A 294 15.20 12.18 0.40
C GLY A 294 13.92 12.97 0.20
N VAL A 295 13.85 14.16 0.81
CA VAL A 295 12.68 15.05 0.72
C VAL A 295 12.52 15.60 -0.70
N GLY A 296 11.30 15.53 -1.23
CA GLY A 296 10.95 16.08 -2.55
C GLY A 296 11.41 15.21 -3.71
N ALA A 297 11.57 13.91 -3.49
CA ALA A 297 11.94 12.96 -4.52
C ALA A 297 10.85 12.86 -5.60
N SER A 298 11.25 12.95 -6.86
CA SER A 298 10.42 12.62 -8.02
C SER A 298 11.08 11.50 -8.82
N MET A 299 10.27 10.50 -9.19
CA MET A 299 10.66 9.41 -10.06
C MET A 299 9.58 9.21 -11.11
N GLU A 300 9.92 9.43 -12.38
CA GLU A 300 8.97 9.36 -13.49
C GLU A 300 9.46 8.40 -14.59
N ASN A 301 8.58 7.53 -15.09
CA ASN A 301 8.81 6.63 -16.23
C ASN A 301 10.04 5.72 -16.11
N ASN A 302 10.41 5.32 -14.89
CA ASN A 302 11.55 4.42 -14.69
C ASN A 302 11.12 2.95 -14.84
N ASP A 303 12.02 2.09 -15.30
CA ASP A 303 11.85 0.62 -15.29
C ASP A 303 12.80 0.03 -14.23
N ILE A 304 12.28 -0.73 -13.26
CA ILE A 304 13.06 -1.17 -12.10
C ILE A 304 12.82 -2.65 -11.83
N THR A 305 13.79 -3.48 -12.21
CA THR A 305 13.82 -4.92 -11.92
C THR A 305 15.02 -5.24 -11.04
N THR A 306 14.79 -5.65 -9.79
CA THR A 306 15.88 -5.91 -8.84
C THR A 306 15.77 -7.26 -8.14
N SER A 307 16.86 -7.73 -7.54
CA SER A 307 16.88 -9.02 -6.88
C SER A 307 16.26 -9.02 -5.47
N ASN A 308 15.75 -7.89 -4.97
CA ASN A 308 15.27 -7.79 -3.59
C ASN A 308 14.14 -6.75 -3.45
N VAL A 309 14.47 -5.45 -3.39
CA VAL A 309 13.48 -4.36 -3.32
C VAL A 309 13.63 -3.45 -4.54
N GLY A 310 12.54 -3.07 -5.21
CA GLY A 310 12.61 -2.12 -6.33
C GLY A 310 13.00 -0.73 -5.83
N LEU A 311 12.18 -0.16 -4.95
CA LEU A 311 12.35 1.15 -4.34
C LEU A 311 12.31 1.05 -2.82
N TYR A 312 13.34 1.58 -2.14
CA TYR A 312 13.38 1.65 -0.68
C TYR A 312 13.60 3.08 -0.20
N VAL A 313 12.57 3.66 0.42
CA VAL A 313 12.57 5.03 0.95
C VAL A 313 12.47 4.98 2.47
N ILE A 314 13.43 5.60 3.15
CA ILE A 314 13.44 5.73 4.61
C ILE A 314 13.47 7.21 4.95
N VAL A 315 12.48 7.66 5.71
CA VAL A 315 12.46 9.00 6.29
C VAL A 315 12.48 8.85 7.81
N SER A 316 13.61 9.18 8.43
CA SER A 316 13.78 9.06 9.88
C SER A 316 14.21 10.39 10.50
N GLY A 317 13.66 10.68 11.69
CA GLY A 317 14.02 11.83 12.52
C GLY A 317 13.23 13.09 12.23
N ALA A 318 13.37 14.08 13.12
CA ALA A 318 12.74 15.39 13.01
C ALA A 318 13.38 16.22 11.87
N ALA A 319 13.09 15.87 10.62
CA ALA A 319 13.33 16.77 9.51
C ALA A 319 12.54 18.06 9.79
N THR A 320 13.20 19.18 10.10
CA THR A 320 12.53 20.44 10.45
C THR A 320 12.27 21.30 9.20
N GLY A 321 11.00 21.64 8.91
CA GLY A 321 10.57 22.65 7.91
C GLY A 321 10.19 22.21 6.47
N GLY A 322 8.95 22.46 6.02
CA GLY A 322 8.46 22.25 4.63
C GLY A 322 7.73 20.91 4.39
N GLN A 323 6.86 20.82 3.37
CA GLN A 323 6.13 19.59 2.98
C GLN A 323 7.09 18.58 2.33
N MET A 324 6.89 17.28 2.58
CA MET A 324 7.60 16.20 1.89
C MET A 324 6.65 15.56 0.89
N THR A 325 7.00 15.63 -0.40
CA THR A 325 6.24 14.95 -1.47
C THR A 325 7.14 13.91 -2.11
N PHE A 326 6.59 12.72 -2.30
CA PHE A 326 7.18 11.62 -3.06
C PHE A 326 6.24 11.35 -4.21
N ASP A 327 6.63 11.78 -5.41
CA ASP A 327 5.90 11.51 -6.64
C ASP A 327 6.58 10.34 -7.34
N ILE A 328 5.91 9.19 -7.34
CA ILE A 328 6.45 7.94 -7.86
C ILE A 328 5.52 7.44 -8.96
N ILE A 329 5.97 7.65 -10.18
CA ILE A 329 5.35 7.18 -11.42
C ILE A 329 6.29 6.15 -12.02
N ILE A 330 5.92 4.88 -11.92
CA ILE A 330 6.75 3.78 -12.42
C ILE A 330 5.99 3.09 -13.54
N ASP A 331 6.13 3.59 -14.76
CA ASP A 331 5.35 3.19 -15.95
C ASP A 331 5.69 1.76 -16.46
N ASN A 332 6.29 0.91 -15.63
CA ASN A 332 6.75 -0.46 -15.92
C ASN A 332 6.57 -1.40 -14.69
N VAL A 333 7.06 -2.64 -14.84
CA VAL A 333 6.97 -3.69 -13.82
C VAL A 333 8.00 -3.46 -12.70
N LEU A 334 7.54 -3.25 -11.47
CA LEU A 334 8.35 -3.37 -10.25
C LEU A 334 8.36 -4.82 -9.79
N GLY A 335 9.40 -5.54 -10.19
CA GLY A 335 9.70 -6.88 -9.70
C GLY A 335 10.79 -6.84 -8.63
N GLY A 336 10.40 -6.92 -7.36
CA GLY A 336 11.28 -7.20 -6.24
C GLY A 336 11.20 -8.70 -5.90
N ASN A 337 12.21 -9.47 -6.29
CA ASN A 337 12.16 -10.92 -6.14
C ASN A 337 12.01 -11.37 -4.66
N ALA A 338 12.45 -10.58 -3.66
CA ALA A 338 12.61 -11.11 -2.30
C ALA A 338 11.84 -10.40 -1.17
N LYS A 339 11.63 -9.07 -1.22
CA LYS A 339 11.06 -8.29 -0.10
C LYS A 339 10.17 -7.12 -0.54
N GLY A 340 9.60 -7.19 -1.73
CA GLY A 340 8.57 -6.25 -2.19
C GLY A 340 9.00 -5.25 -3.27
N GLY A 341 8.01 -4.64 -3.93
CA GLY A 341 8.24 -3.72 -5.05
C GLY A 341 8.72 -2.35 -4.56
N ALA A 342 7.89 -1.64 -3.79
CA ALA A 342 8.21 -0.35 -3.19
C ALA A 342 7.96 -0.37 -1.67
N LEU A 343 8.93 0.09 -0.89
CA LEU A 343 8.88 0.13 0.57
C LEU A 343 9.18 1.55 1.08
N PHE A 344 8.25 2.12 1.83
CA PHE A 344 8.39 3.40 2.53
C PHE A 344 8.37 3.18 4.02
N VAL A 345 9.36 3.71 4.72
CA VAL A 345 9.45 3.67 6.18
C VAL A 345 9.55 5.09 6.71
N LEU A 346 8.45 5.58 7.29
CA LEU A 346 8.31 6.91 7.87
C LEU A 346 8.39 6.81 9.40
N ASN A 347 9.50 7.26 9.98
CA ASN A 347 9.78 7.19 11.41
C ASN A 347 9.97 8.60 11.99
N THR A 348 9.13 9.00 12.94
CA THR A 348 9.19 10.28 13.67
C THR A 348 9.13 11.52 12.76
N VAL A 349 8.27 11.45 11.74
CA VAL A 349 8.09 12.51 10.74
C VAL A 349 7.19 13.62 11.29
N SER A 350 7.72 14.83 11.46
CA SER A 350 6.96 15.99 11.96
C SER A 350 6.37 16.89 10.87
N ARG A 351 6.45 16.49 9.60
CA ARG A 351 6.05 17.27 8.42
C ARG A 351 4.90 16.59 7.70
N ASP A 352 4.15 17.36 6.93
CA ASP A 352 3.17 16.79 6.01
C ASP A 352 3.90 15.96 4.96
N CYS A 353 3.41 14.75 4.75
CA CYS A 353 3.98 13.76 3.85
C CYS A 353 2.92 13.39 2.82
N THR A 354 3.26 13.51 1.54
CA THR A 354 2.43 13.05 0.44
C THR A 354 3.19 11.97 -0.32
N ILE A 355 2.62 10.78 -0.42
CA ILE A 355 3.15 9.67 -1.20
C ILE A 355 2.18 9.40 -2.35
N ASN A 356 2.59 9.71 -3.57
CA ASN A 356 1.82 9.47 -4.79
C ASN A 356 2.45 8.29 -5.52
N VAL A 357 1.70 7.19 -5.65
CA VAL A 357 2.08 6.01 -6.44
C VAL A 357 1.09 5.91 -7.58
N THR A 358 1.53 6.16 -8.81
CA THR A 358 0.64 6.14 -9.97
C THR A 358 1.21 5.40 -11.17
N ASP A 359 0.31 4.89 -12.01
CA ASP A 359 0.66 4.28 -13.31
C ASP A 359 1.72 3.15 -13.18
N SER A 360 1.64 2.31 -12.14
CA SER A 360 2.64 1.26 -11.83
C SER A 360 2.11 -0.17 -11.89
N ASP A 361 2.95 -1.14 -12.29
CA ASP A 361 2.64 -2.58 -12.28
C ASP A 361 3.51 -3.32 -11.25
N PHE A 362 2.91 -3.73 -10.14
CA PHE A 362 3.53 -4.50 -9.07
C PHE A 362 3.17 -5.98 -9.21
N ASP A 363 4.01 -6.73 -9.90
CA ASP A 363 3.75 -8.11 -10.32
C ASP A 363 4.78 -9.09 -9.74
N ASP A 364 4.32 -10.25 -9.26
CA ASP A 364 5.16 -11.35 -8.76
C ASP A 364 6.16 -10.96 -7.63
N ASN A 365 5.80 -10.05 -6.71
CA ASN A 365 6.71 -9.66 -5.61
C ASN A 365 6.75 -10.65 -4.43
N GLY A 366 7.95 -10.86 -3.86
CA GLY A 366 8.24 -11.66 -2.65
C GLY A 366 8.87 -13.04 -2.92
N GLU A 367 9.62 -13.62 -1.96
CA GLU A 367 10.38 -14.90 -2.14
C GLU A 367 9.68 -16.15 -1.53
N GLY A 368 8.35 -16.14 -1.42
CA GLY A 368 7.56 -17.35 -1.12
C GLY A 368 7.32 -17.65 0.37
N SER A 369 7.49 -16.68 1.28
CA SER A 369 7.05 -16.82 2.67
C SER A 369 5.72 -16.09 2.91
N VAL A 370 4.62 -16.84 2.95
CA VAL A 370 3.22 -16.33 3.00
C VAL A 370 2.88 -15.46 4.23
N PHE A 371 3.81 -15.19 5.14
CA PHE A 371 3.51 -14.57 6.45
C PHE A 371 4.28 -13.28 6.76
N GLY A 372 5.18 -12.83 5.88
CA GLY A 372 5.92 -11.57 6.09
C GLY A 372 5.14 -10.37 5.55
N THR A 373 5.09 -9.26 6.32
CA THR A 373 4.70 -7.93 5.81
C THR A 373 5.57 -7.45 4.65
N ASP A 374 6.73 -8.07 4.47
CA ASP A 374 7.74 -7.70 3.49
C ASP A 374 7.40 -8.19 2.06
N ASP A 375 6.46 -9.12 1.86
CA ASP A 375 6.21 -9.73 0.54
C ASP A 375 5.06 -9.04 -0.24
N CYS A 376 4.99 -7.70 -0.18
CA CYS A 376 3.95 -6.91 -0.85
C CYS A 376 4.47 -6.12 -2.06
N GLY A 377 3.59 -5.80 -3.01
CA GLY A 377 3.92 -4.89 -4.11
C GLY A 377 4.30 -3.49 -3.59
N LEU A 378 3.44 -2.91 -2.75
CA LEU A 378 3.69 -1.64 -2.05
C LEU A 378 3.60 -1.83 -0.54
N VAL A 379 4.57 -1.33 0.21
CA VAL A 379 4.57 -1.29 1.67
C VAL A 379 4.81 0.14 2.14
N ILE A 380 3.95 0.67 2.99
CA ILE A 380 4.13 1.95 3.67
C ILE A 380 4.00 1.71 5.17
N THR A 381 5.08 1.91 5.92
CA THR A 381 5.07 1.85 7.39
C THR A 381 5.26 3.24 7.95
N ALA A 382 4.35 3.69 8.80
CA ALA A 382 4.37 5.01 9.42
C ALA A 382 4.32 4.92 10.95
N GLN A 383 5.30 5.51 11.63
CA GLN A 383 5.43 5.46 13.08
C GLN A 383 5.92 6.79 13.66
N GLY A 384 5.30 7.23 14.75
CA GLY A 384 5.70 8.39 15.55
C GLY A 384 5.59 9.75 14.86
N GLY A 385 4.85 9.86 13.76
CA GLY A 385 4.73 11.13 13.02
C GLY A 385 3.67 12.07 13.57
N THR A 386 3.82 13.36 13.28
CA THR A 386 2.92 14.43 13.75
C THR A 386 2.37 15.35 12.65
N GLY A 387 2.94 15.34 11.44
CA GLY A 387 2.36 16.04 10.30
C GLY A 387 1.30 15.19 9.59
N ASP A 388 0.59 15.75 8.62
CA ASP A 388 -0.44 14.99 7.91
C ASP A 388 0.19 13.96 6.96
N LEU A 389 -0.43 12.79 6.81
CA LEU A 389 0.00 11.75 5.88
C LEU A 389 -1.07 11.57 4.80
N THR A 390 -0.71 11.91 3.57
CA THR A 390 -1.52 11.65 2.38
C THR A 390 -0.87 10.54 1.55
N VAL A 391 -1.61 9.48 1.27
CA VAL A 391 -1.20 8.40 0.36
C VAL A 391 -2.20 8.36 -0.80
N ILE A 392 -1.71 8.51 -2.02
CA ILE A 392 -2.50 8.46 -3.25
C ILE A 392 -2.00 7.28 -4.08
N ILE A 393 -2.90 6.34 -4.39
CA ILE A 393 -2.65 5.16 -5.22
C ILE A 393 -3.60 5.24 -6.42
N GLU A 394 -3.09 5.55 -7.61
CA GLU A 394 -3.94 5.67 -8.80
C GLU A 394 -3.42 4.91 -10.02
N LYS A 395 -4.31 4.31 -10.81
CA LYS A 395 -3.96 3.62 -12.08
C LYS A 395 -2.88 2.53 -11.94
N ASN A 396 -2.86 1.81 -10.82
CA ASN A 396 -1.86 0.78 -10.56
C ASN A 396 -2.43 -0.62 -10.74
N ASN A 397 -1.58 -1.57 -11.14
CA ASN A 397 -1.86 -3.00 -11.12
C ASN A 397 -1.03 -3.65 -10.01
N PHE A 398 -1.66 -4.41 -9.13
CA PHE A 398 -1.03 -5.19 -8.07
C PHE A 398 -1.44 -6.63 -8.25
N ARG A 399 -0.53 -7.45 -8.81
CA ARG A 399 -0.89 -8.80 -9.20
C ARG A 399 0.10 -9.86 -8.76
N ARG A 400 -0.42 -11.04 -8.39
CA ARG A 400 0.39 -12.24 -8.09
C ARG A 400 1.46 -12.03 -7.01
N ASN A 401 1.25 -11.11 -6.08
CA ASN A 401 2.19 -10.88 -4.98
C ASN A 401 2.03 -11.97 -3.91
N ASN A 402 3.14 -12.38 -3.29
CA ASN A 402 3.20 -13.52 -2.37
C ASN A 402 2.59 -13.27 -0.99
N ALA A 403 2.41 -12.00 -0.58
CA ALA A 403 1.61 -11.64 0.57
C ALA A 403 0.45 -10.71 0.18
N ARG A 404 0.71 -9.45 -0.18
CA ARG A 404 -0.38 -8.48 -0.44
C ARG A 404 -0.07 -7.63 -1.67
N GLY A 405 -1.11 -7.06 -2.28
CA GLY A 405 -0.90 -6.06 -3.32
C GLY A 405 -0.25 -4.80 -2.73
N ALA A 406 -0.95 -4.15 -1.80
CA ALA A 406 -0.46 -3.01 -1.03
C ALA A 406 -0.74 -3.18 0.48
N SER A 407 0.22 -2.77 1.32
CA SER A 407 0.14 -2.80 2.77
C SER A 407 0.50 -1.44 3.35
N ILE A 408 -0.44 -0.78 4.01
CA ILE A 408 -0.26 0.52 4.67
C ILE A 408 -0.42 0.31 6.17
N ASP A 409 0.65 0.49 6.93
CA ASP A 409 0.71 0.21 8.35
C ASP A 409 1.07 1.47 9.15
N VAL A 410 0.07 2.07 9.79
CA VAL A 410 0.19 3.26 10.63
C VAL A 410 0.24 2.84 12.10
N GLN A 411 1.46 2.64 12.61
CA GLN A 411 1.70 2.15 13.96
C GLN A 411 1.44 3.20 15.04
N SER A 412 1.88 4.44 14.81
CA SER A 412 1.52 5.57 15.65
C SER A 412 1.61 6.88 14.88
N TRP A 413 0.58 7.71 14.93
CA TRP A 413 0.54 8.97 14.18
C TRP A 413 -0.40 9.98 14.83
N SER A 414 -0.04 11.27 14.84
CA SER A 414 -0.87 12.31 15.47
C SER A 414 -1.50 13.32 14.51
N GLY A 415 -1.00 13.45 13.29
CA GLY A 415 -1.64 14.24 12.23
C GLY A 415 -2.78 13.47 11.55
N ASP A 416 -3.44 14.09 10.58
CA ASP A 416 -4.48 13.44 9.80
C ASP A 416 -3.90 12.43 8.82
N VAL A 417 -4.64 11.36 8.52
CA VAL A 417 -4.26 10.35 7.53
C VAL A 417 -5.32 10.30 6.44
N LEU A 418 -4.93 10.68 5.23
CA LEU A 418 -5.74 10.60 4.02
C LEU A 418 -5.20 9.50 3.10
N LEU A 419 -6.02 8.50 2.83
CA LEU A 419 -5.72 7.42 1.89
C LEU A 419 -6.69 7.52 0.72
N LEU A 420 -6.16 7.77 -0.48
CA LEU A 420 -6.94 7.85 -1.72
C LEU A 420 -6.49 6.74 -2.67
N VAL A 421 -7.41 5.83 -3.01
CA VAL A 421 -7.16 4.70 -3.91
C VAL A 421 -8.14 4.79 -5.07
N GLY A 422 -7.69 5.02 -6.29
CA GLY A 422 -8.64 5.00 -7.40
C GLY A 422 -8.14 5.32 -8.79
N ARG A 423 -9.05 5.78 -9.65
CA ARG A 423 -8.80 6.00 -11.09
C ARG A 423 -8.23 4.74 -11.78
N THR A 424 -8.85 3.57 -11.56
CA THR A 424 -8.46 2.26 -12.16
C THR A 424 -7.30 1.58 -11.44
N VAL A 425 -7.50 1.21 -10.17
CA VAL A 425 -6.56 0.31 -9.48
C VAL A 425 -7.05 -1.14 -9.59
N ASN A 426 -6.16 -2.07 -9.91
CA ASN A 426 -6.48 -3.49 -10.02
C ASN A 426 -5.65 -4.32 -9.03
N PHE A 427 -6.29 -5.04 -8.12
CA PHE A 427 -5.67 -5.99 -7.20
C PHE A 427 -6.04 -7.42 -7.61
N ALA A 428 -5.14 -8.13 -8.30
CA ALA A 428 -5.47 -9.42 -8.91
C ALA A 428 -4.58 -10.57 -8.41
N ASP A 429 -5.17 -11.71 -8.05
CA ASP A 429 -4.45 -12.96 -7.80
C ASP A 429 -3.34 -12.87 -6.72
N ASN A 430 -3.49 -11.99 -5.71
CA ASN A 430 -2.53 -11.90 -4.61
C ASN A 430 -2.79 -13.02 -3.59
N MET A 431 -1.73 -13.56 -2.99
CA MET A 431 -1.84 -14.65 -2.00
C MET A 431 -2.45 -14.24 -0.64
N GLY A 432 -2.71 -12.95 -0.43
CA GLY A 432 -3.34 -12.36 0.75
C GLY A 432 -4.28 -11.23 0.33
N ALA A 433 -4.42 -10.16 1.12
CA ALA A 433 -5.24 -9.02 0.71
C ALA A 433 -4.68 -8.31 -0.55
N GLY A 434 -5.56 -7.84 -1.41
CA GLY A 434 -5.20 -6.87 -2.44
C GLY A 434 -4.71 -5.56 -1.81
N LEU A 435 -5.49 -5.02 -0.88
CA LEU A 435 -5.13 -3.85 -0.09
C LEU A 435 -5.33 -4.14 1.40
N HIS A 436 -4.30 -3.94 2.20
CA HIS A 436 -4.36 -4.00 3.66
C HIS A 436 -3.98 -2.65 4.25
N VAL A 437 -4.84 -2.11 5.11
CA VAL A 437 -4.57 -0.91 5.89
C VAL A 437 -4.70 -1.26 7.36
N ASN A 438 -3.63 -1.11 8.12
CA ASN A 438 -3.60 -1.29 9.56
C ASN A 438 -3.33 0.05 10.24
N VAL A 439 -4.19 0.47 11.16
CA VAL A 439 -4.05 1.71 11.92
C VAL A 439 -4.09 1.38 13.41
N ASN A 440 -2.91 1.34 14.02
CA ASN A 440 -2.79 0.92 15.40
C ASN A 440 -3.08 2.06 16.38
N LEU A 441 -2.42 3.20 16.25
CA LEU A 441 -2.64 4.39 17.09
C LEU A 441 -2.67 5.66 16.24
N LEU A 442 -3.85 6.26 16.09
CA LEU A 442 -4.01 7.50 15.34
C LEU A 442 -4.81 8.52 16.15
N SER A 443 -4.23 9.71 16.37
CA SER A 443 -4.93 10.80 17.07
C SER A 443 -5.60 11.84 16.18
N GLY A 444 -5.21 11.93 14.90
CA GLY A 444 -5.88 12.73 13.87
C GLY A 444 -7.01 11.96 13.18
N ASP A 445 -7.64 12.58 12.18
CA ASP A 445 -8.72 11.97 11.42
C ASP A 445 -8.18 10.90 10.45
N LEU A 446 -8.92 9.81 10.27
CA LEU A 446 -8.68 8.82 9.21
C LEU A 446 -9.71 8.99 8.10
N THR A 447 -9.26 9.40 6.92
CA THR A 447 -10.08 9.45 5.71
C THR A 447 -9.58 8.42 4.72
N PHE A 448 -10.43 7.46 4.35
CA PHE A 448 -10.13 6.44 3.35
C PHE A 448 -11.13 6.51 2.21
N TRP A 449 -10.68 6.89 1.02
CA TRP A 449 -11.50 6.99 -0.18
C TRP A 449 -11.00 6.02 -1.25
N MET A 450 -11.85 5.06 -1.62
CA MET A 450 -11.58 4.11 -2.69
C MET A 450 -12.61 4.26 -3.81
N HIS A 451 -12.15 4.40 -5.06
CA HIS A 451 -13.07 4.51 -6.20
C HIS A 451 -12.55 3.92 -7.52
N ASN A 452 -13.43 3.37 -8.36
CA ASN A 452 -13.03 2.75 -9.64
C ASN A 452 -11.91 1.70 -9.45
N THR A 453 -12.04 0.84 -8.44
CA THR A 453 -11.05 -0.19 -8.08
C THR A 453 -11.63 -1.57 -8.32
N THR A 454 -10.80 -2.47 -8.84
CA THR A 454 -11.12 -3.90 -9.01
C THR A 454 -10.24 -4.72 -8.07
N ALA A 455 -10.81 -5.70 -7.37
CA ALA A 455 -10.07 -6.67 -6.59
C ALA A 455 -10.59 -8.08 -6.85
N THR A 456 -9.78 -8.92 -7.51
CA THR A 456 -10.18 -10.25 -7.98
C THR A 456 -9.17 -11.35 -7.68
N GLY A 457 -9.60 -12.54 -7.31
CA GLY A 457 -8.70 -13.69 -7.16
C GLY A 457 -7.75 -13.64 -5.95
N ASN A 458 -7.97 -12.73 -5.01
CA ASN A 458 -7.09 -12.59 -3.84
C ASN A 458 -7.41 -13.64 -2.76
N ASP A 459 -6.43 -14.09 -1.97
CA ASP A 459 -6.57 -15.12 -0.91
C ASP A 459 -6.26 -14.59 0.51
N PRO A 460 -7.03 -13.62 1.05
CA PRO A 460 -6.79 -13.06 2.37
C PRO A 460 -6.79 -14.09 3.52
N GLY A 461 -7.42 -15.25 3.32
CA GLY A 461 -7.45 -16.32 4.32
C GLY A 461 -6.07 -16.93 4.63
N ALA A 462 -5.11 -16.86 3.68
CA ALA A 462 -3.76 -17.38 3.90
C ALA A 462 -2.91 -16.48 4.82
N THR A 463 -3.19 -15.17 4.86
CA THR A 463 -2.42 -14.16 5.61
C THR A 463 -3.10 -13.69 6.89
N LEU A 464 -4.25 -14.27 7.25
CA LEU A 464 -5.12 -13.82 8.35
C LEU A 464 -5.66 -12.38 8.13
N ASP A 465 -5.75 -11.95 6.87
CA ASP A 465 -6.36 -10.68 6.52
C ASP A 465 -7.89 -10.77 6.57
N GLU A 466 -8.54 -9.67 6.93
CA GLU A 466 -10.00 -9.63 7.10
C GLU A 466 -10.76 -9.62 5.76
N GLY A 467 -10.08 -9.48 4.61
CA GLY A 467 -10.68 -9.49 3.29
C GLY A 467 -9.72 -9.07 2.18
N ALA A 468 -10.14 -9.18 0.92
CA ALA A 468 -9.36 -8.74 -0.24
C ALA A 468 -9.07 -7.23 -0.18
N ILE A 469 -10.00 -6.46 0.38
CA ILE A 469 -9.75 -5.12 0.91
C ILE A 469 -9.92 -5.18 2.43
N SER A 470 -8.83 -5.01 3.18
CA SER A 470 -8.78 -5.14 4.63
C SER A 470 -8.43 -3.80 5.28
N LEU A 471 -9.31 -3.30 6.16
CA LEU A 471 -9.09 -2.12 6.99
C LEU A 471 -9.16 -2.54 8.46
N VAL A 472 -8.06 -2.42 9.20
CA VAL A 472 -7.97 -2.80 10.60
C VAL A 472 -7.58 -1.58 11.43
N GLY A 473 -8.32 -1.31 12.50
CA GLY A 473 -8.06 -0.20 13.41
C GLY A 473 -8.07 -0.65 14.86
N ASN A 474 -7.03 -0.32 15.63
CA ASN A 474 -7.00 -0.59 17.07
C ASN A 474 -7.44 0.64 17.88
N SER A 475 -6.72 1.77 17.74
CA SER A 475 -6.94 3.02 18.48
C SER A 475 -7.04 4.23 17.55
N LEU A 476 -8.18 4.90 17.57
CA LEU A 476 -8.47 6.16 16.88
C LEU A 476 -9.10 7.11 17.89
N THR A 477 -8.59 8.33 18.02
CA THR A 477 -9.20 9.32 18.93
C THR A 477 -10.04 10.37 18.23
N ALA A 478 -9.95 10.49 16.90
CA ALA A 478 -10.67 11.48 16.09
C ALA A 478 -11.64 10.82 15.09
N GLY A 479 -11.98 11.50 13.99
CA GLY A 479 -12.99 11.06 13.02
C GLY A 479 -12.53 9.92 12.11
N LEU A 480 -13.49 9.11 11.67
CA LEU A 480 -13.32 8.06 10.67
C LEU A 480 -14.30 8.29 9.51
N ASP A 481 -13.80 8.48 8.28
CA ASP A 481 -14.62 8.52 7.06
C ASP A 481 -14.09 7.53 6.02
N ILE A 482 -14.83 6.44 5.83
CA ILE A 482 -14.57 5.42 4.82
C ILE A 482 -15.59 5.61 3.69
N SER A 483 -15.10 5.80 2.46
CA SER A 483 -15.92 5.92 1.26
C SER A 483 -15.45 4.98 0.17
N VAL A 484 -16.35 4.14 -0.34
CA VAL A 484 -16.09 3.19 -1.44
C VAL A 484 -17.11 3.45 -2.55
N ALA A 485 -16.63 3.75 -3.76
CA ALA A 485 -17.49 4.08 -4.89
C ALA A 485 -17.09 3.36 -6.18
N ASP A 486 -18.06 2.87 -6.96
CA ASP A 486 -17.82 2.31 -8.30
C ASP A 486 -16.74 1.20 -8.31
N CYS A 487 -16.69 0.36 -7.26
CA CYS A 487 -15.71 -0.72 -7.11
C CYS A 487 -16.28 -2.10 -7.44
N THR A 488 -15.43 -3.01 -7.92
CA THR A 488 -15.78 -4.43 -8.15
C THR A 488 -14.83 -5.33 -7.38
N ILE A 489 -15.33 -6.03 -6.37
CA ILE A 489 -14.56 -6.93 -5.53
C ILE A 489 -15.16 -8.33 -5.67
N SER A 490 -14.49 -9.22 -6.40
CA SER A 490 -15.06 -10.54 -6.69
C SER A 490 -14.09 -11.69 -6.72
N ASP A 491 -14.61 -12.92 -6.65
CA ASP A 491 -13.81 -14.14 -6.85
C ASP A 491 -12.63 -14.26 -5.86
N ASN A 492 -12.79 -13.79 -4.61
CA ASN A 492 -11.75 -13.83 -3.60
C ASN A 492 -11.96 -14.99 -2.62
N ARG A 493 -10.86 -15.61 -2.18
CA ARG A 493 -10.86 -16.70 -1.19
C ARG A 493 -10.84 -16.15 0.23
N GLY A 494 -12.01 -15.73 0.69
CA GLY A 494 -12.23 -15.08 1.98
C GLY A 494 -13.25 -13.97 1.83
N ASN A 495 -13.19 -12.93 2.66
CA ASN A 495 -14.12 -11.81 2.52
C ASN A 495 -13.72 -10.91 1.35
N GLY A 496 -14.69 -10.32 0.66
CA GLY A 496 -14.43 -9.29 -0.34
C GLY A 496 -13.86 -8.04 0.32
N MET A 497 -14.63 -7.41 1.21
CA MET A 497 -14.16 -6.28 2.02
C MET A 497 -14.35 -6.57 3.50
N GLY A 498 -13.28 -6.44 4.28
CA GLY A 498 -13.27 -6.60 5.72
C GLY A 498 -12.82 -5.32 6.42
N ILE A 499 -13.69 -4.77 7.26
CA ILE A 499 -13.40 -3.59 8.07
C ILE A 499 -13.51 -4.02 9.53
N ASN A 500 -12.39 -4.12 10.24
CA ASN A 500 -12.34 -4.47 11.65
C ASN A 500 -11.78 -3.32 12.46
N MET A 501 -12.67 -2.53 13.00
CA MET A 501 -12.36 -1.32 13.74
C MET A 501 -12.67 -1.58 15.22
N GLY A 502 -11.64 -1.73 16.06
CA GLY A 502 -11.72 -1.66 17.53
C GLY A 502 -11.69 -3.02 18.25
N GLY A 503 -11.22 -4.09 17.60
CA GLY A 503 -11.32 -5.46 18.11
C GLY A 503 -10.60 -5.78 19.44
N THR A 504 -9.71 -4.91 19.95
CA THR A 504 -8.87 -5.22 21.13
C THR A 504 -8.89 -4.17 22.26
N MET A 505 -9.68 -3.10 22.17
CA MET A 505 -9.47 -1.92 23.05
C MET A 505 -10.59 -1.57 24.04
N ALA A 506 -10.18 -1.00 25.18
CA ALA A 506 -11.03 -0.61 26.31
C ALA A 506 -11.47 0.87 26.35
N VAL A 507 -10.81 1.79 25.61
CA VAL A 507 -11.14 3.22 25.62
C VAL A 507 -10.93 3.82 24.25
N ASN A 508 -12.04 4.13 23.60
CA ASN A 508 -12.06 4.73 22.26
C ASN A 508 -12.79 6.07 22.33
N THR A 509 -12.40 7.11 21.59
CA THR A 509 -13.07 8.43 21.67
C THR A 509 -13.38 9.03 20.31
N ALA A 510 -13.32 8.23 19.24
CA ALA A 510 -13.64 8.69 17.90
C ALA A 510 -15.00 9.39 17.88
N THR A 511 -15.06 10.66 17.46
CA THR A 511 -16.28 11.47 17.64
C THR A 511 -17.36 11.12 16.63
N ASN A 512 -16.97 10.83 15.39
CA ASN A 512 -17.87 10.47 14.29
C ASN A 512 -17.24 9.35 13.44
N THR A 513 -18.00 8.28 13.17
CA THR A 513 -17.64 7.27 12.18
C THR A 513 -18.63 7.30 11.01
N LYS A 514 -18.12 7.22 9.78
CA LYS A 514 -18.93 7.26 8.56
C LYS A 514 -18.43 6.21 7.57
N TYR A 515 -19.37 5.43 7.05
CA TYR A 515 -19.15 4.39 6.03
C TYR A 515 -20.08 4.67 4.84
N THR A 516 -19.51 5.13 3.73
CA THR A 516 -20.23 5.44 2.50
C THR A 516 -19.91 4.40 1.44
N LEU A 517 -20.92 3.72 0.90
CA LEU A 517 -20.73 2.74 -0.18
C LEU A 517 -21.64 3.12 -1.35
N THR A 518 -21.12 3.31 -2.55
CA THR A 518 -21.93 3.71 -3.72
C THR A 518 -21.59 2.89 -4.96
N ASN A 519 -22.59 2.40 -5.69
CA ASN A 519 -22.46 1.71 -6.97
C ASN A 519 -21.39 0.59 -7.00
N SER A 520 -21.21 -0.14 -5.89
CA SER A 520 -20.12 -1.12 -5.76
C SER A 520 -20.65 -2.56 -5.75
N GLN A 521 -19.83 -3.49 -6.24
CA GLN A 521 -20.14 -4.91 -6.38
C GLN A 521 -19.19 -5.77 -5.54
N PHE A 522 -19.74 -6.75 -4.81
CA PHE A 522 -19.03 -7.66 -3.90
C PHE A 522 -19.52 -9.09 -4.16
N ASN A 523 -18.96 -9.78 -5.15
CA ASN A 523 -19.56 -11.02 -5.67
C ASN A 523 -18.62 -12.23 -5.60
N LEU A 524 -19.14 -13.45 -5.45
CA LEU A 524 -18.33 -14.67 -5.58
C LEU A 524 -17.15 -14.75 -4.60
N ASN A 525 -17.31 -14.25 -3.37
CA ASN A 525 -16.28 -14.37 -2.33
C ASN A 525 -16.61 -15.55 -1.41
N ASP A 526 -15.60 -16.36 -1.07
CA ASP A 526 -15.77 -17.56 -0.22
C ASP A 526 -16.16 -17.24 1.24
N GLY A 527 -16.13 -15.97 1.64
CA GLY A 527 -16.56 -15.48 2.96
C GLY A 527 -17.68 -14.44 2.86
N TYR A 528 -17.51 -13.31 3.55
CA TYR A 528 -18.43 -12.19 3.47
C TYR A 528 -18.22 -11.37 2.19
N GLY A 529 -19.27 -10.93 1.51
CA GLY A 529 -19.13 -9.88 0.50
C GLY A 529 -18.63 -8.59 1.15
N ILE A 530 -19.35 -8.15 2.19
CA ILE A 530 -19.00 -7.02 3.05
C ILE A 530 -19.02 -7.49 4.52
N TYR A 531 -17.91 -7.34 5.21
CA TYR A 531 -17.76 -7.56 6.65
C TYR A 531 -17.35 -6.24 7.32
N ILE A 532 -18.19 -5.73 8.22
CA ILE A 532 -17.88 -4.56 9.04
C ILE A 532 -18.06 -4.94 10.51
N PHE A 533 -16.99 -4.80 11.28
CA PHE A 533 -16.97 -4.92 12.72
C PHE A 533 -16.52 -3.58 13.28
N ASP A 534 -17.50 -2.76 13.69
CA ASP A 534 -17.28 -1.45 14.30
C ASP A 534 -17.50 -1.55 15.81
N SER A 535 -16.41 -1.70 16.55
CA SER A 535 -16.35 -1.58 18.02
C SER A 535 -15.99 -0.18 18.51
N TYR A 536 -15.66 0.76 17.62
CA TYR A 536 -15.37 2.16 17.97
C TYR A 536 -16.61 2.87 18.53
N GLY A 537 -17.79 2.47 18.07
CA GLY A 537 -19.05 3.07 18.47
C GLY A 537 -19.25 3.14 19.98
N ALA A 538 -18.58 2.31 20.80
CA ALA A 538 -18.84 2.20 22.23
C ALA A 538 -18.87 3.59 22.90
N ASN A 539 -17.95 4.49 22.51
CA ASN A 539 -18.01 5.88 22.94
C ASN A 539 -18.16 6.91 21.81
N ALA A 540 -18.29 6.47 20.54
CA ALA A 540 -18.50 7.41 19.45
C ALA A 540 -19.84 8.13 19.62
N GLN A 541 -19.89 9.42 19.28
CA GLN A 541 -21.14 10.19 19.37
C GLN A 541 -22.12 9.78 18.26
N ARG A 542 -21.60 9.33 17.11
CA ARG A 542 -22.41 8.96 15.95
C ARG A 542 -21.68 8.02 14.99
N SER A 543 -22.39 7.02 14.49
CA SER A 543 -21.95 6.13 13.40
C SER A 543 -22.96 6.18 12.25
N ILE A 544 -22.50 6.53 11.04
CA ILE A 544 -23.36 6.70 9.85
C ILE A 544 -22.98 5.66 8.79
N TYR A 545 -23.96 4.91 8.32
CA TYR A 545 -23.82 3.96 7.22
C TYR A 545 -24.68 4.44 6.05
N ASN A 546 -24.08 4.99 5.00
CA ASN A 546 -24.79 5.56 3.86
C ASN A 546 -24.48 4.78 2.58
N TRP A 547 -25.34 3.84 2.22
CA TRP A 547 -25.12 2.90 1.12
C TRP A 547 -26.10 3.16 -0.02
N LYS A 548 -25.61 3.17 -1.25
CA LYS A 548 -26.41 3.41 -2.45
C LYS A 548 -26.03 2.45 -3.58
N ASN A 549 -26.98 1.71 -4.14
CA ASN A 549 -26.76 0.79 -5.28
C ASN A 549 -25.64 -0.24 -5.03
N VAL A 550 -25.59 -0.82 -3.83
CA VAL A 550 -24.57 -1.82 -3.46
C VAL A 550 -25.07 -3.21 -3.85
N HIS A 551 -24.22 -4.00 -4.51
CA HIS A 551 -24.56 -5.37 -4.92
C HIS A 551 -23.60 -6.34 -4.22
N ALA A 552 -24.10 -7.26 -3.41
CA ALA A 552 -23.31 -8.29 -2.75
C ALA A 552 -23.94 -9.67 -3.01
N SER A 553 -23.43 -10.42 -3.99
CA SER A 553 -24.11 -11.65 -4.46
C SER A 553 -23.20 -12.86 -4.56
N ASN A 554 -23.75 -14.06 -4.31
CA ASN A 554 -23.03 -15.34 -4.37
C ASN A 554 -21.81 -15.37 -3.45
N ASN A 555 -21.95 -14.84 -2.24
CA ASN A 555 -20.95 -15.00 -1.18
C ASN A 555 -21.44 -16.06 -0.18
N ASP A 556 -20.60 -16.45 0.77
CA ASP A 556 -21.01 -17.27 1.93
C ASP A 556 -21.97 -16.51 2.84
N GLN A 557 -21.76 -15.20 2.96
CA GLN A 557 -22.75 -14.26 3.48
C GLN A 557 -22.59 -12.91 2.77
N ALA A 558 -23.68 -12.33 2.25
CA ALA A 558 -23.56 -11.11 1.45
C ALA A 558 -23.07 -9.92 2.29
N VAL A 559 -23.69 -9.69 3.45
CA VAL A 559 -23.35 -8.57 4.33
C VAL A 559 -23.39 -9.00 5.80
N TYR A 560 -22.35 -8.64 6.53
CA TYR A 560 -22.30 -8.70 7.98
C TYR A 560 -21.85 -7.34 8.53
N VAL A 561 -22.70 -6.72 9.36
CA VAL A 561 -22.36 -5.51 10.10
C VAL A 561 -22.57 -5.77 11.58
N HIS A 562 -21.52 -5.65 12.36
CA HIS A 562 -21.56 -5.59 13.81
C HIS A 562 -21.18 -4.18 14.24
N ALA A 563 -22.13 -3.41 14.77
CA ALA A 563 -21.89 -2.06 15.26
C ALA A 563 -22.16 -2.00 16.77
N ASN A 564 -21.12 -1.76 17.55
CA ASN A 564 -21.20 -1.63 18.99
C ASN A 564 -21.13 -0.15 19.34
N SER A 565 -22.27 0.49 19.64
CA SER A 565 -22.28 1.86 20.18
C SER A 565 -23.01 1.97 21.50
N GLN A 566 -22.29 2.36 22.57
CA GLN A 566 -22.88 2.52 23.91
C GLN A 566 -23.39 3.95 24.12
N LEU A 567 -22.77 4.96 23.50
CA LEU A 567 -23.07 6.38 23.72
C LEU A 567 -23.74 7.12 22.55
N GLY A 568 -23.67 6.60 21.32
CA GLY A 568 -24.01 7.35 20.10
C GLY A 568 -25.22 6.83 19.32
N ASN A 569 -25.68 7.65 18.38
CA ASN A 569 -26.70 7.25 17.41
C ASN A 569 -26.05 6.45 16.27
N ILE A 570 -26.62 5.28 15.97
CA ILE A 570 -26.27 4.50 14.79
C ILE A 570 -27.33 4.77 13.71
N ASP A 571 -26.93 5.45 12.63
CA ASP A 571 -27.78 5.83 11.50
C ASP A 571 -27.45 4.97 10.28
N PHE A 572 -28.27 3.97 9.99
CA PHE A 572 -28.22 3.30 8.68
C PHE A 572 -29.15 3.98 7.69
N GLN A 573 -28.62 4.29 6.51
CA GLN A 573 -29.30 4.78 5.33
C GLN A 573 -28.85 3.92 4.15
N ILE A 574 -29.57 2.83 3.90
CA ILE A 574 -29.26 1.91 2.80
C ILE A 574 -30.34 2.10 1.73
N ASP A 575 -29.92 2.41 0.50
CA ASP A 575 -30.74 2.64 -0.70
C ASP A 575 -30.25 1.71 -1.83
N GLY A 576 -31.07 0.75 -2.28
CA GLY A 576 -30.69 -0.10 -3.42
C GLY A 576 -29.63 -1.18 -3.13
N LEU A 577 -29.62 -1.77 -1.93
CA LEU A 577 -28.80 -2.96 -1.65
C LEU A 577 -29.40 -4.19 -2.35
N THR A 578 -28.64 -4.86 -3.21
CA THR A 578 -28.96 -6.19 -3.75
C THR A 578 -28.09 -7.23 -3.09
N ALA A 579 -28.67 -8.09 -2.26
CA ALA A 579 -27.95 -9.18 -1.59
C ALA A 579 -28.45 -10.54 -2.09
N ALA A 580 -27.53 -11.40 -2.52
CA ALA A 580 -27.84 -12.80 -2.83
C ALA A 580 -26.81 -13.73 -2.21
N ASP A 581 -27.30 -14.78 -1.56
CA ASP A 581 -26.46 -15.74 -0.86
C ASP A 581 -26.46 -17.05 -1.65
N SER A 582 -25.32 -17.72 -1.67
CA SER A 582 -25.16 -19.06 -2.26
C SER A 582 -24.98 -20.15 -1.20
N SER A 583 -24.70 -19.79 0.04
CA SER A 583 -24.48 -20.73 1.13
C SER A 583 -25.80 -21.26 1.69
N PRO A 584 -25.90 -22.58 1.97
CA PRO A 584 -27.12 -23.21 2.48
C PRO A 584 -27.32 -23.05 4.00
N THR A 585 -26.38 -22.44 4.72
CA THR A 585 -26.37 -22.45 6.21
C THR A 585 -26.37 -21.08 6.88
N THR A 586 -26.35 -19.99 6.12
CA THR A 586 -26.03 -18.64 6.63
C THR A 586 -27.20 -17.67 6.46
N VAL A 587 -27.02 -16.49 7.06
CA VAL A 587 -27.93 -15.35 6.94
C VAL A 587 -27.40 -14.46 5.82
N ALA A 588 -28.23 -14.09 4.84
CA ALA A 588 -27.76 -13.26 3.72
C ALA A 588 -27.28 -11.87 4.19
N VAL A 589 -28.05 -11.20 5.05
CA VAL A 589 -27.70 -9.91 5.66
C VAL A 589 -27.88 -9.97 7.17
N THR A 590 -26.80 -9.73 7.91
CA THR A 590 -26.83 -9.57 9.37
C THR A 590 -26.45 -8.16 9.76
N ILE A 591 -27.31 -7.52 10.56
CA ILE A 591 -26.99 -6.28 11.27
C ILE A 591 -27.13 -6.57 12.77
N GLN A 592 -26.00 -6.64 13.45
CA GLN A 592 -25.92 -6.83 14.89
C GLN A 592 -25.56 -5.51 15.56
N LEU A 593 -26.40 -5.05 16.48
CA LEU A 593 -26.14 -3.85 17.27
C LEU A 593 -25.93 -4.26 18.73
N ALA A 594 -24.77 -3.94 19.31
CA ALA A 594 -24.57 -4.14 20.74
C ALA A 594 -25.45 -3.16 21.55
N ALA A 595 -25.73 -3.51 22.81
CA ALA A 595 -26.66 -2.77 23.68
C ALA A 595 -26.31 -1.27 23.74
N ALA A 596 -27.15 -0.45 23.09
CA ALA A 596 -27.00 0.99 23.09
C ALA A 596 -27.74 1.62 24.26
N THR A 597 -27.17 2.67 24.86
CA THR A 597 -27.86 3.44 25.91
C THR A 597 -28.97 4.32 25.33
N TYR A 598 -29.02 4.51 24.02
CA TYR A 598 -30.05 5.28 23.30
C TYR A 598 -30.93 4.36 22.44
N ASN A 599 -32.08 4.87 21.97
CA ASN A 599 -32.91 4.18 20.97
C ASN A 599 -32.42 4.55 19.56
N PRO A 600 -31.50 3.79 18.92
CA PRO A 600 -31.06 4.10 17.57
C PRO A 600 -32.23 3.94 16.59
N LYS A 601 -32.28 4.80 15.57
CA LYS A 601 -33.22 4.71 14.46
C LYS A 601 -32.47 4.30 13.19
N THR A 602 -32.79 3.13 12.66
CA THR A 602 -32.24 2.54 11.44
C THR A 602 -33.25 2.68 10.31
N VAL A 603 -32.87 3.17 9.12
CA VAL A 603 -33.76 3.31 7.97
C VAL A 603 -33.19 2.58 6.74
N LEU A 604 -33.91 1.56 6.27
CA LEU A 604 -33.60 0.80 5.06
C LEU A 604 -34.63 1.11 3.98
N ARG A 605 -34.19 1.52 2.79
CA ARG A 605 -35.03 1.89 1.65
C ARG A 605 -34.62 1.12 0.40
N ASP A 606 -35.60 0.66 -0.38
CA ASP A 606 -35.38 0.02 -1.68
C ASP A 606 -34.36 -1.15 -1.61
N VAL A 607 -34.34 -1.88 -0.48
CA VAL A 607 -33.44 -3.02 -0.24
C VAL A 607 -34.02 -4.28 -0.84
N ARG A 608 -33.23 -4.98 -1.66
CA ARG A 608 -33.59 -6.26 -2.30
C ARG A 608 -32.68 -7.38 -1.81
N ILE A 609 -33.21 -8.27 -0.98
CA ILE A 609 -32.53 -9.48 -0.53
C ILE A 609 -33.22 -10.66 -1.21
N THR A 610 -32.52 -11.35 -2.11
CA THR A 610 -33.08 -12.46 -2.90
C THR A 610 -32.17 -13.66 -2.84
N TYR A 611 -32.73 -14.85 -2.65
CA TYR A 611 -31.98 -16.10 -2.75
C TYR A 611 -32.02 -16.63 -4.17
N THR A 612 -30.86 -16.78 -4.82
CA THR A 612 -30.79 -17.17 -6.24
C THR A 612 -30.78 -18.68 -6.42
N THR A 613 -30.16 -19.45 -5.54
CA THR A 613 -29.93 -20.88 -5.77
C THR A 613 -29.76 -21.69 -4.48
N GLY A 614 -30.82 -22.31 -3.99
CA GLY A 614 -30.73 -23.37 -2.99
C GLY A 614 -32.06 -23.68 -2.30
N THR A 615 -32.26 -24.94 -1.92
CA THR A 615 -33.47 -25.45 -1.25
C THR A 615 -33.37 -25.38 0.28
N ALA A 616 -32.49 -24.53 0.82
CA ALA A 616 -32.22 -24.48 2.24
C ALA A 616 -33.38 -23.82 3.00
N ALA A 617 -34.23 -24.64 3.61
CA ALA A 617 -35.39 -24.20 4.40
C ALA A 617 -35.03 -23.40 5.67
N ALA A 618 -33.75 -23.29 6.03
CA ALA A 618 -33.26 -22.67 7.28
C ALA A 618 -32.57 -21.30 7.11
N ALA A 619 -32.37 -20.82 5.88
CA ALA A 619 -31.68 -19.55 5.65
C ALA A 619 -32.51 -18.35 6.14
N THR A 620 -31.86 -17.36 6.74
CA THR A 620 -32.50 -16.09 7.14
C THR A 620 -32.10 -14.98 6.17
N GLY A 621 -33.06 -14.21 5.66
CA GLY A 621 -32.78 -13.09 4.76
C GLY A 621 -32.13 -11.92 5.45
N LEU A 622 -32.85 -11.35 6.42
CA LEU A 622 -32.39 -10.24 7.24
C LEU A 622 -32.44 -10.65 8.72
N SER A 623 -31.28 -10.72 9.37
CA SER A 623 -31.17 -10.91 10.82
C SER A 623 -30.78 -9.60 11.49
N LEU A 624 -31.53 -9.26 12.53
CA LEU A 624 -31.38 -8.05 13.33
C LEU A 624 -31.28 -8.46 14.80
N GLN A 625 -30.10 -8.28 15.39
CA GLN A 625 -29.84 -8.72 16.76
C GLN A 625 -29.47 -7.52 17.63
N GLY A 626 -30.33 -7.20 18.60
CA GLY A 626 -30.05 -6.21 19.63
C GLY A 626 -29.40 -6.84 20.87
N GLY A 627 -28.51 -6.11 21.54
CA GLY A 627 -28.01 -6.48 22.87
C GLY A 627 -29.14 -6.43 23.92
N GLY A 628 -29.28 -7.50 24.71
CA GLY A 628 -30.49 -7.85 25.47
C GLY A 628 -30.89 -7.00 26.69
N ASP A 629 -30.74 -5.68 26.62
CA ASP A 629 -31.26 -4.75 27.62
C ASP A 629 -32.63 -4.18 27.18
N ASP A 630 -33.45 -3.71 28.12
CA ASP A 630 -34.86 -3.25 27.94
C ASP A 630 -35.09 -2.10 26.91
N LYS A 631 -34.07 -1.67 26.17
CA LYS A 631 -34.14 -0.59 25.20
C LYS A 631 -34.41 -1.11 23.79
N ARG A 632 -35.41 -0.52 23.15
CA ARG A 632 -35.88 -0.93 21.82
C ARG A 632 -35.36 0.03 20.78
N TRP A 633 -34.77 -0.53 19.74
CA TRP A 633 -34.29 0.18 18.57
C TRP A 633 -35.41 0.24 17.52
N GLU A 634 -35.47 1.32 16.75
CA GLU A 634 -36.48 1.46 15.69
C GLU A 634 -35.86 1.11 14.33
N LEU A 635 -36.44 0.15 13.62
CA LEU A 635 -36.09 -0.12 12.23
C LEU A 635 -37.23 0.33 11.33
N GLU A 636 -36.92 1.08 10.28
CA GLU A 636 -37.85 1.45 9.24
C GLU A 636 -37.48 0.80 7.90
N LEU A 637 -38.32 -0.11 7.39
CA LEU A 637 -38.20 -0.74 6.07
C LEU A 637 -39.12 -0.01 5.09
N ARG A 638 -38.63 0.48 3.95
CA ARG A 638 -39.45 1.11 2.90
C ARG A 638 -39.15 0.50 1.54
N ASN A 639 -40.18 0.03 0.83
CA ASN A 639 -40.04 -0.57 -0.52
C ASN A 639 -39.06 -1.76 -0.58
N CYS A 640 -38.89 -2.51 0.52
CA CYS A 640 -37.93 -3.61 0.55
C CYS A 640 -38.55 -4.88 -0.05
N LEU A 641 -37.77 -5.66 -0.80
CA LEU A 641 -38.11 -7.03 -1.20
C LEU A 641 -37.15 -7.99 -0.50
N ILE A 642 -37.66 -8.76 0.46
CA ILE A 642 -36.90 -9.79 1.17
C ILE A 642 -37.55 -11.13 0.84
N ALA A 643 -36.93 -11.88 -0.07
CA ALA A 643 -37.45 -13.14 -0.59
C ALA A 643 -36.46 -14.28 -0.36
N GLN A 644 -36.82 -15.22 0.52
CA GLN A 644 -35.93 -16.30 0.97
C GLN A 644 -36.68 -17.63 1.18
N PRO A 645 -36.01 -18.78 0.99
CA PRO A 645 -36.63 -20.09 1.23
C PRO A 645 -36.91 -20.37 2.72
N GLY A 646 -36.20 -19.74 3.66
CA GLY A 646 -36.42 -19.87 5.10
C GLY A 646 -37.14 -18.67 5.74
N THR A 647 -36.49 -18.04 6.72
CA THR A 647 -37.01 -16.88 7.45
C THR A 647 -36.69 -15.61 6.67
N ALA A 648 -37.68 -14.77 6.31
CA ALA A 648 -37.37 -13.51 5.64
C ALA A 648 -36.75 -12.50 6.62
N LEU A 649 -37.30 -12.38 7.83
CA LEU A 649 -36.87 -11.42 8.85
C LEU A 649 -36.80 -12.08 10.24
N ASP A 650 -35.63 -12.05 10.89
CA ASP A 650 -35.48 -12.36 12.33
C ASP A 650 -35.07 -11.08 13.08
N ALA A 651 -35.98 -10.55 13.89
CA ALA A 651 -35.79 -9.33 14.66
C ALA A 651 -35.81 -9.61 16.16
N GLN A 652 -34.73 -9.23 16.85
CA GLN A 652 -34.58 -9.37 18.29
C GLN A 652 -34.37 -8.00 18.96
N PHE A 653 -35.21 -7.67 19.94
CA PHE A 653 -35.27 -6.40 20.68
C PHE A 653 -35.58 -5.14 19.83
N CYS A 654 -36.14 -5.27 18.63
CA CYS A 654 -36.35 -4.18 17.67
C CYS A 654 -37.83 -3.84 17.46
N ASP A 655 -38.21 -2.57 17.47
CA ASP A 655 -39.50 -2.11 16.95
C ASP A 655 -39.36 -1.84 15.43
N VAL A 656 -39.92 -2.73 14.59
CA VAL A 656 -39.84 -2.70 13.12
C VAL A 656 -41.07 -2.00 12.52
N TYR A 657 -40.86 -1.08 11.59
CA TYR A 657 -41.86 -0.34 10.82
C TYR A 657 -41.65 -0.58 9.33
N ALA A 658 -42.42 -1.47 8.72
CA ALA A 658 -42.31 -1.79 7.30
C ALA A 658 -43.40 -1.11 6.47
N TRP A 659 -43.00 -0.48 5.36
CA TRP A 659 -43.86 0.26 4.44
C TRP A 659 -43.64 -0.26 3.01
N HIS A 660 -44.73 -0.61 2.30
CA HIS A 660 -44.67 -1.07 0.90
C HIS A 660 -43.64 -2.19 0.63
N SER A 661 -43.38 -3.04 1.63
CA SER A 661 -42.33 -4.05 1.57
C SER A 661 -42.91 -5.45 1.35
N ASN A 662 -42.23 -6.26 0.55
CA ASN A 662 -42.58 -7.65 0.29
C ASN A 662 -41.64 -8.57 1.07
N LEU A 663 -42.17 -9.29 2.06
CA LEU A 663 -41.43 -10.17 2.96
C LEU A 663 -41.91 -11.60 2.71
N THR A 664 -41.31 -12.29 1.74
CA THR A 664 -41.72 -13.64 1.33
C THR A 664 -40.73 -14.69 1.84
N GLY A 665 -41.13 -15.44 2.87
CA GLY A 665 -40.50 -16.71 3.25
C GLY A 665 -41.22 -17.89 2.59
N VAL A 666 -40.50 -18.93 2.18
CA VAL A 666 -41.10 -20.21 1.73
C VAL A 666 -41.13 -21.25 2.88
N GLY A 667 -40.54 -20.91 4.03
CA GLY A 667 -40.45 -21.76 5.21
C GLY A 667 -41.57 -21.54 6.23
N THR A 668 -41.57 -22.36 7.29
CA THR A 668 -42.60 -22.34 8.35
C THR A 668 -42.63 -21.09 9.21
N ASN A 669 -41.69 -20.15 9.07
CA ASN A 669 -41.65 -18.89 9.82
C ASN A 669 -41.15 -17.75 8.92
N SER A 670 -42.03 -17.06 8.18
CA SER A 670 -41.61 -15.94 7.31
C SER A 670 -41.04 -14.75 8.09
N ILE A 671 -41.52 -14.51 9.32
CA ILE A 671 -41.09 -13.41 10.19
C ILE A 671 -41.00 -13.93 11.62
N ILE A 672 -39.85 -13.68 12.27
CA ILE A 672 -39.59 -13.97 13.68
C ILE A 672 -39.37 -12.63 14.40
N ALA A 673 -40.13 -12.39 15.45
CA ALA A 673 -39.97 -11.22 16.33
C ALA A 673 -39.81 -11.69 17.77
N ARG A 674 -38.65 -11.44 18.36
CA ARG A 674 -38.32 -11.75 19.75
C ARG A 674 -38.20 -10.43 20.50
N ASP A 675 -39.07 -10.20 21.47
CA ASP A 675 -39.09 -8.95 22.26
C ASP A 675 -39.14 -7.67 21.42
N SER A 676 -39.86 -7.77 20.30
CA SER A 676 -39.88 -6.80 19.19
C SER A 676 -41.32 -6.46 18.84
N LYS A 677 -41.65 -5.19 18.53
CA LYS A 677 -42.93 -4.87 17.86
C LYS A 677 -42.70 -4.85 16.36
N ILE A 678 -43.65 -5.37 15.59
CA ILE A 678 -43.63 -5.24 14.14
C ILE A 678 -44.90 -4.52 13.69
N HIS A 679 -44.71 -3.38 13.04
CA HIS A 679 -45.71 -2.56 12.38
C HIS A 679 -45.53 -2.73 10.86
N LEU A 680 -46.46 -3.41 10.22
CA LEU A 680 -46.48 -3.57 8.76
C LEU A 680 -47.52 -2.61 8.19
N MET A 681 -47.21 -1.90 7.11
CA MET A 681 -48.10 -0.97 6.41
C MET A 681 -47.92 -1.17 4.90
N TYR A 682 -48.97 -1.62 4.21
CA TYR A 682 -48.92 -1.95 2.77
C TYR A 682 -47.89 -3.03 2.39
N CYS A 683 -47.62 -3.99 3.29
CA CYS A 683 -46.68 -5.09 3.03
C CYS A 683 -47.36 -6.35 2.47
N GLN A 684 -46.61 -7.15 1.70
CA GLN A 684 -47.03 -8.49 1.27
C GLN A 684 -46.25 -9.56 2.06
N VAL A 685 -46.96 -10.52 2.66
CA VAL A 685 -46.40 -11.65 3.43
C VAL A 685 -47.23 -12.91 3.10
N PRO A 686 -46.79 -13.77 2.17
CA PRO A 686 -47.62 -14.83 1.58
C PRO A 686 -48.00 -15.97 2.54
N ASP A 687 -47.18 -16.28 3.54
CA ASP A 687 -47.40 -17.35 4.53
C ASP A 687 -47.03 -16.87 5.93
N LEU A 688 -48.04 -16.41 6.69
CA LEU A 688 -47.86 -15.79 8.00
C LEU A 688 -48.09 -16.82 9.13
N SER A 689 -47.13 -17.73 9.32
CA SER A 689 -46.97 -18.51 10.55
C SER A 689 -45.93 -17.82 11.42
N ALA A 690 -46.36 -16.79 12.17
CA ALA A 690 -45.47 -16.07 13.07
C ALA A 690 -45.40 -16.77 14.43
N GLN A 691 -44.22 -17.25 14.82
CA GLN A 691 -43.96 -17.67 16.20
C GLN A 691 -43.56 -16.46 17.06
N THR A 692 -44.34 -16.16 18.09
CA THR A 692 -43.99 -15.16 19.11
C THR A 692 -43.43 -15.85 20.35
N GLN A 693 -42.22 -15.50 20.75
CA GLN A 693 -41.73 -15.72 22.12
C GLN A 693 -41.46 -14.33 22.72
N GLY A 694 -42.26 -13.91 23.71
CA GLY A 694 -41.94 -12.73 24.54
C GLY A 694 -42.90 -11.53 24.48
N THR A 695 -43.32 -11.03 23.31
CA THR A 695 -44.28 -9.90 23.21
C THR A 695 -45.10 -9.95 21.90
N GLY A 696 -46.34 -9.43 21.93
CA GLY A 696 -47.34 -9.62 20.86
C GLY A 696 -47.08 -8.83 19.57
N ILE A 697 -47.38 -9.44 18.42
CA ILE A 697 -47.33 -8.81 17.08
C ILE A 697 -48.56 -7.91 16.88
N LYS A 698 -48.37 -6.67 16.42
CA LYS A 698 -49.44 -5.73 16.03
C LYS A 698 -49.46 -5.53 14.52
N ILE A 699 -50.19 -6.37 13.80
CA ILE A 699 -50.26 -6.36 12.32
C ILE A 699 -51.19 -5.24 11.83
N GLY A 700 -50.72 -4.41 10.89
CA GLY A 700 -51.50 -3.40 10.18
C GLY A 700 -51.56 -3.61 8.65
N VAL A 701 -52.07 -4.74 8.14
CA VAL A 701 -51.94 -5.11 6.70
C VAL A 701 -53.26 -5.09 5.91
N TYR A 702 -53.16 -4.79 4.61
CA TYR A 702 -54.26 -4.56 3.64
C TYR A 702 -54.88 -5.82 3.01
N PHE A 703 -54.40 -7.05 3.25
CA PHE A 703 -55.09 -8.26 2.75
C PHE A 703 -54.81 -9.49 3.64
N TYR A 704 -55.66 -9.73 4.65
CA TYR A 704 -56.39 -10.99 4.91
C TYR A 704 -57.21 -10.96 6.22
N LYS A 705 -58.47 -11.38 6.07
CA LYS A 705 -59.56 -11.87 6.93
C LYS A 705 -59.77 -11.56 8.43
N TRP A 706 -58.82 -11.16 9.27
CA TRP A 706 -59.14 -10.85 10.69
C TRP A 706 -58.17 -9.84 11.32
N PHE A 707 -58.70 -8.79 11.94
CA PHE A 707 -57.95 -7.91 12.85
C PHE A 707 -58.77 -7.65 14.11
N ASN A 708 -58.09 -7.53 15.25
CA ASN A 708 -58.68 -7.12 16.51
C ASN A 708 -58.23 -5.67 16.81
N LEU A 709 -59.09 -4.71 16.49
CA LEU A 709 -58.87 -3.30 16.80
C LEU A 709 -59.32 -3.06 18.25
N THR A 710 -58.39 -2.69 19.14
CA THR A 710 -58.71 -2.48 20.57
C THR A 710 -58.57 -1.03 21.01
N LYS A 711 -57.83 -0.18 20.29
CA LYS A 711 -57.66 1.24 20.64
C LYS A 711 -57.38 2.11 19.41
N VAL A 712 -58.00 3.29 19.35
CA VAL A 712 -57.76 4.30 18.30
C VAL A 712 -57.42 5.62 18.98
N ALA A 713 -56.28 6.20 18.64
CA ALA A 713 -55.84 7.51 19.13
C ALA A 713 -55.34 8.36 17.96
N TRP A 714 -55.49 9.68 18.04
CA TRP A 714 -54.79 10.59 17.13
C TRP A 714 -53.34 10.76 17.61
N GLN A 715 -52.38 10.84 16.68
CA GLN A 715 -50.98 11.12 17.01
C GLN A 715 -50.91 12.40 17.88
N ASN A 716 -50.51 12.22 19.13
CA ASN A 716 -50.21 13.25 20.15
C ASN A 716 -51.39 14.00 20.82
N LEU A 717 -52.57 13.41 20.97
CA LEU A 717 -53.63 13.93 21.85
C LEU A 717 -54.29 12.86 22.72
N GLU A 718 -55.04 13.31 23.74
CA GLU A 718 -55.81 12.47 24.66
C GLU A 718 -56.63 11.40 23.91
N PRO A 719 -56.86 10.22 24.53
CA PRO A 719 -57.67 9.17 23.93
C PRO A 719 -58.99 9.73 23.43
N ILE A 720 -59.43 9.33 22.24
CA ILE A 720 -60.73 9.74 21.72
C ILE A 720 -61.79 9.09 22.62
N ALA A 721 -62.24 9.76 23.68
CA ALA A 721 -63.21 9.21 24.62
C ALA A 721 -64.65 9.51 24.19
N ASN A 722 -65.56 8.55 24.36
CA ASN A 722 -67.00 8.67 24.07
C ASN A 722 -67.37 9.03 22.62
N GLN A 723 -66.46 8.81 21.66
CA GLN A 723 -66.72 9.16 20.25
C GLN A 723 -67.14 7.94 19.45
N THR A 724 -67.92 8.20 18.41
CA THR A 724 -68.28 7.19 17.41
C THR A 724 -67.25 7.19 16.28
N ILE A 725 -66.54 6.08 16.14
CA ILE A 725 -65.59 5.83 15.06
C ILE A 725 -66.34 5.10 13.95
N VAL A 726 -66.41 5.73 12.78
CA VAL A 726 -67.03 5.17 11.60
C VAL A 726 -65.95 4.80 10.59
N ILE A 727 -65.82 3.51 10.27
CA ILE A 727 -64.92 3.00 9.24
C ILE A 727 -65.73 2.79 7.97
N LYS A 728 -65.34 3.47 6.90
CA LYS A 728 -65.99 3.43 5.58
C LYS A 728 -65.11 2.74 4.55
N ARG A 729 -65.72 2.13 3.54
CA ARG A 729 -64.99 1.48 2.46
C ARG A 729 -64.36 2.53 1.56
N TYR A 730 -63.04 2.49 1.39
CA TYR A 730 -62.32 3.54 0.63
C TYR A 730 -62.85 3.74 -0.80
N ARG A 731 -63.21 2.65 -1.50
CA ARG A 731 -63.75 2.70 -2.87
C ARG A 731 -65.27 2.92 -2.95
N ALA A 732 -65.97 2.92 -1.81
CA ALA A 732 -67.40 3.22 -1.72
C ALA A 732 -67.65 3.95 -0.39
N PRO A 733 -67.34 5.26 -0.30
CA PRO A 733 -67.32 6.00 0.97
C PRO A 733 -68.68 6.10 1.67
N GLN A 734 -69.75 5.83 0.93
CA GLN A 734 -71.13 5.72 1.41
C GLN A 734 -71.38 4.41 2.18
N ASP A 735 -70.57 3.37 1.96
CA ASP A 735 -70.66 2.11 2.69
C ASP A 735 -69.87 2.20 4.00
N ILE A 736 -70.61 2.42 5.09
CA ILE A 736 -70.10 2.24 6.45
C ILE A 736 -69.92 0.74 6.67
N ILE A 737 -68.67 0.31 6.81
CA ILE A 737 -68.33 -1.10 7.04
C ILE A 737 -68.44 -1.41 8.54
N TYR A 738 -68.18 -0.42 9.38
CA TYR A 738 -68.22 -0.59 10.83
C TYR A 738 -68.41 0.74 11.54
N THR A 739 -69.12 0.69 12.65
CA THR A 739 -69.27 1.78 13.60
C THR A 739 -68.97 1.23 14.98
N ALA A 740 -68.02 1.83 15.69
CA ALA A 740 -67.80 1.55 17.10
C ALA A 740 -67.81 2.82 17.91
N ARG A 741 -68.03 2.66 19.20
CA ARG A 741 -67.89 3.72 20.17
C ARG A 741 -66.68 3.45 21.03
N THR A 742 -65.93 4.49 21.33
CA THR A 742 -64.92 4.45 22.38
C THR A 742 -65.55 4.81 23.71
N ASP A 743 -65.11 4.17 24.79
CA ASP A 743 -65.56 4.44 26.16
C ASP A 743 -64.91 5.72 26.72
N ALA A 744 -65.12 5.96 28.02
CA ALA A 744 -64.62 7.15 28.71
C ALA A 744 -63.09 7.24 28.80
N ILE A 745 -62.35 6.16 28.54
CA ILE A 745 -60.88 6.12 28.55
C ILE A 745 -60.28 5.92 27.14
N GLY A 746 -61.13 5.94 26.10
CA GLY A 746 -60.76 5.81 24.70
C GLY A 746 -60.52 4.37 24.23
N GLU A 747 -60.99 3.37 24.97
CA GLU A 747 -61.01 1.96 24.53
C GLU A 747 -62.29 1.67 23.75
N LEU A 748 -62.25 0.76 22.79
CA LEU A 748 -63.46 0.41 22.03
C LEU A 748 -64.40 -0.40 22.93
N GLU A 749 -65.66 0.03 23.05
CA GLU A 749 -66.68 -0.64 23.89
C GLU A 749 -66.88 -2.12 23.50
N HIS A 750 -66.59 -2.46 22.24
CA HIS A 750 -66.57 -3.83 21.74
C HIS A 750 -65.35 -4.07 20.84
N ALA A 751 -64.63 -5.16 21.08
CA ALA A 751 -63.52 -5.63 20.26
C ALA A 751 -63.98 -5.85 18.80
N MET A 752 -63.24 -5.31 17.83
CA MET A 752 -63.52 -5.58 16.43
C MET A 752 -63.18 -7.03 16.10
N VAL A 753 -64.13 -7.75 15.49
CA VAL A 753 -63.87 -9.02 14.81
C VAL A 753 -64.57 -8.96 13.44
N PRO A 754 -63.93 -8.43 12.40
CA PRO A 754 -64.60 -8.32 11.11
C PRO A 754 -64.55 -9.67 10.37
N PHE A 755 -65.71 -10.23 10.08
CA PHE A 755 -65.84 -11.35 9.14
C PHE A 755 -65.86 -10.78 7.71
N TRP A 756 -64.80 -11.00 6.93
CA TRP A 756 -64.79 -10.69 5.51
C TRP A 756 -65.06 -11.96 4.69
N GLN A 757 -66.12 -11.97 3.88
CA GLN A 757 -66.29 -12.94 2.81
C GLN A 757 -65.54 -12.41 1.57
N LYS A 758 -64.82 -13.31 0.91
CA LYS A 758 -63.94 -13.04 -0.23
C LYS A 758 -64.75 -12.48 -1.41
N ASP A 759 -64.35 -11.32 -1.91
CA ASP A 759 -64.29 -10.97 -3.33
C ASP A 759 -63.02 -10.14 -3.57
#